data_AF-A0A166WA15-F1
#
_entry.id   AF-A0A166WA15-F1
#
_cell.length_a   1.000
_cell.length_b   1.000
_cell.length_c   1.000
_cell.angle_alpha   90.00
_cell.angle_beta   90.00
_cell.angle_gamma   90.00
#
_symmetry.space_group_name_H-M   'P 1'
#
loop_
_entity.id
_entity.type
_entity.pdbx_description
1 polymer ?
#
loop_
_entity_poly.entity_id
_entity_poly.type
_entity_poly.pdbx_seq_one_letter_code
_entity_poly.pdbx_strand_id
1 'polypeptide(L)'
;LHRLLLMGKKWRYGIIFDAGSSGTRLYVYKWKDHAKAIKHASVDELQSLPKIKLQTSKKTHPGVSSFAEKPEEIGREHLQSLIDIALKEVPDSKVADTPVYLMATAGMRLLPDHQQKALLRNMCSYLQQNTRFSLPDCNTNIQVISGETEGLYGWLATNYLLGGFDHPDKHTHGKGHHTYGFLDMGGASAQIAFAPNNTEAEKHANDLKLVRLRTIDGSTVEHRVFTATWLGYGANQARERYVDKLKEQYGKPNSLELPDPCLPAGLRTTLKGEPVVSESPGKELSLLGTGRFDECLRQTEPLLGKDTPCEDQPCLLNGQHVPSIDFDVNHFVGVSEFWHTTHGVFGKGHKTAYDLATYQKNVVDFCTQNWSEIETNIHARKKSAAQKAKNAQEACFKASWLINVLYEGIGIPRPGLEHTPNPGLNVTKGTMEDAKEKGFVDPFQPVNEIDGVEVSWTLGKMVLYAAGQVPPKGTALPVGFGSNVAGATDFEPAGSKFSPVMIENEDDDDWDDTADELLDKAKTKSGSGVLAIILILVVFAFLLRKRDRRSRWFGRVASAVRGTRRPGSPRKFGRGFSFTNKLFGRPSATYERVLEEGEADQFELGSVDSDENEHSDSSEGSRAGRSSGLATPKLNIERFDDVRPPFSMDRGGLAVRTESRERLVPSAVNAGRRSRAGSPTRLKSPLMKPLDED
;
A
#
# COMPACT_ATOMS: atom_id res chain seq x y z
N LEU A 1 -25.35 29.57 4.57
CA LEU A 1 -23.95 30.05 4.41
C LEU A 1 -23.11 29.87 5.68
N HIS A 2 -23.57 30.29 6.87
CA HIS A 2 -22.81 30.10 8.13
C HIS A 2 -22.46 28.63 8.45
N ARG A 3 -23.37 27.69 8.12
CA ARG A 3 -23.17 26.24 8.31
C ARG A 3 -22.08 25.62 7.42
N LEU A 4 -21.68 26.27 6.32
CA LEU A 4 -20.59 25.81 5.44
C LEU A 4 -19.23 26.36 5.88
N LEU A 5 -19.21 27.39 6.73
CA LEU A 5 -17.99 27.99 7.27
C LEU A 5 -17.48 27.25 8.52
N LEU A 6 -18.37 26.63 9.31
CA LEU A 6 -18.02 25.92 10.54
C LEU A 6 -17.52 24.49 10.33
N MET A 7 -17.90 23.83 9.21
CA MET A 7 -17.43 22.48 8.86
C MET A 7 -15.90 22.36 8.68
N GLY A 8 -15.20 23.49 8.58
CA GLY A 8 -13.74 23.52 8.39
C GLY A 8 -12.93 23.32 9.67
N LYS A 9 -13.36 23.79 10.85
CA LYS A 9 -12.43 23.91 12.00
C LYS A 9 -12.11 22.60 12.73
N LYS A 10 -12.90 21.54 12.50
CA LYS A 10 -12.77 20.23 13.19
C LYS A 10 -11.66 19.34 12.64
N TRP A 11 -11.48 19.36 11.33
CA TRP A 11 -10.65 18.40 10.61
C TRP A 11 -9.40 19.05 10.04
N ARG A 12 -8.29 18.34 10.16
CA ARG A 12 -7.05 18.56 9.43
C ARG A 12 -7.00 17.58 8.27
N TYR A 13 -6.33 17.97 7.21
CA TYR A 13 -6.15 17.18 6.00
C TYR A 13 -4.65 17.08 5.67
N GLY A 14 -4.28 16.07 4.90
CA GLY A 14 -2.94 15.95 4.34
C GLY A 14 -2.99 15.18 3.02
N ILE A 15 -2.18 15.62 2.06
CA ILE A 15 -2.14 15.03 0.71
C ILE A 15 -0.76 14.44 0.45
N ILE A 16 -0.73 13.21 -0.05
CA ILE A 16 0.48 12.59 -0.58
C ILE A 16 0.23 12.09 -1.99
N PHE A 17 1.10 12.48 -2.92
CA PHE A 17 1.28 11.85 -4.22
C PHE A 17 2.43 10.84 -4.11
N ASP A 18 2.11 9.56 -3.98
CA ASP A 18 3.07 8.45 -4.05
C ASP A 18 3.46 8.23 -5.52
N ALA A 19 4.66 8.65 -5.88
CA ALA A 19 5.19 8.55 -7.25
C ALA A 19 6.06 7.29 -7.39
N GLY A 20 5.39 6.14 -7.46
CA GLY A 20 6.00 4.83 -7.67
C GLY A 20 6.50 4.59 -9.11
N SER A 21 7.26 3.51 -9.30
CA SER A 21 7.83 3.16 -10.61
C SER A 21 6.79 2.78 -11.68
N SER A 22 5.67 2.18 -11.27
CA SER A 22 4.62 1.75 -12.19
C SER A 22 3.53 2.80 -12.41
N GLY A 23 3.39 3.78 -11.51
CA GLY A 23 2.28 4.73 -11.52
C GLY A 23 2.35 5.70 -10.35
N THR A 24 1.51 6.73 -10.37
CA THR A 24 1.36 7.70 -9.27
C THR A 24 0.02 7.53 -8.59
N ARG A 25 0.00 7.51 -7.26
CA ARG A 25 -1.22 7.40 -6.45
C ARG A 25 -1.40 8.65 -5.60
N LEU A 26 -2.57 9.27 -5.69
CA LEU A 26 -3.02 10.29 -4.75
C LEU A 26 -3.58 9.60 -3.52
N TYR A 27 -3.19 10.08 -2.34
CA TYR A 27 -3.82 9.78 -1.05
C TYR A 27 -4.23 11.10 -0.38
N VAL A 28 -5.51 11.19 0.00
CA VAL A 28 -6.01 12.30 0.82
C VAL A 28 -6.41 11.75 2.18
N TYR A 29 -5.74 12.21 3.23
CA TYR A 29 -5.99 11.83 4.61
C TYR A 29 -6.70 12.95 5.37
N LYS A 30 -7.46 12.57 6.41
CA LYS A 30 -7.99 13.50 7.40
C LYS A 30 -7.87 12.98 8.83
N TRP A 31 -7.70 13.88 9.79
CA TRP A 31 -7.70 13.58 11.23
C TRP A 31 -8.32 14.73 12.03
N LYS A 32 -8.80 14.45 13.25
CA LYS A 32 -9.37 15.48 14.13
C LYS A 32 -8.26 16.43 14.58
N ASP A 33 -8.55 17.73 14.62
CA ASP A 33 -7.66 18.71 15.24
C ASP A 33 -7.42 18.35 16.72
N HIS A 34 -6.18 18.50 17.21
CA HIS A 34 -5.81 18.12 18.57
C HIS A 34 -6.70 18.79 19.64
N ALA A 35 -7.00 20.08 19.50
CA ALA A 35 -7.81 20.82 20.49
C ALA A 35 -9.24 20.28 20.59
N LYS A 36 -9.76 19.68 19.52
CA LYS A 36 -11.06 19.00 19.51
C LYS A 36 -10.94 17.53 19.91
N ALA A 37 -9.84 16.86 19.56
CA ALA A 37 -9.59 15.46 19.88
C ALA A 37 -9.58 15.21 21.40
N ILE A 38 -8.99 16.12 22.19
CA ILE A 38 -8.87 15.95 23.64
C ILE A 38 -10.17 16.15 24.42
N LYS A 39 -11.15 16.91 23.91
CA LYS A 39 -12.34 17.32 24.67
C LYS A 39 -13.22 16.15 25.11
N HIS A 40 -13.29 15.11 24.28
CA HIS A 40 -14.16 13.94 24.47
C HIS A 40 -13.38 12.61 24.46
N ALA A 41 -12.04 12.66 24.60
CA ALA A 41 -11.20 11.47 24.53
C ALA A 41 -11.27 10.65 25.83
N SER A 42 -11.36 9.33 25.69
CA SER A 42 -11.12 8.42 26.82
C SER A 42 -9.65 8.44 27.26
N VAL A 43 -9.34 7.85 28.42
CA VAL A 43 -7.95 7.71 28.90
C VAL A 43 -7.10 6.95 27.88
N ASP A 44 -7.63 5.86 27.31
CA ASP A 44 -6.95 5.07 26.29
C ASP A 44 -6.72 5.88 25.00
N GLU A 45 -7.69 6.72 24.60
CA GLU A 45 -7.54 7.57 23.42
C GLU A 45 -6.49 8.67 23.62
N LEU A 46 -6.36 9.20 24.84
CA LEU A 46 -5.31 10.17 25.17
C LEU A 46 -3.91 9.56 25.06
N GLN A 47 -3.76 8.27 25.35
CA GLN A 47 -2.49 7.54 25.24
C GLN A 47 -2.21 7.01 23.83
N SER A 48 -3.16 7.11 22.91
CA SER A 48 -2.98 6.70 21.51
C SER A 48 -2.39 7.80 20.62
N LEU A 49 -1.94 7.39 19.42
CA LEU A 49 -1.60 8.32 18.34
C LEU A 49 -2.84 8.96 17.69
N PRO A 50 -2.70 10.11 16.99
CA PRO A 50 -3.81 10.74 16.28
C PRO A 50 -4.50 9.80 15.28
N LYS A 51 -5.83 9.65 15.39
CA LYS A 51 -6.60 8.78 14.51
C LYS A 51 -6.77 9.38 13.11
N ILE A 52 -6.01 8.85 12.15
CA ILE A 52 -6.04 9.21 10.73
C ILE A 52 -7.02 8.33 9.97
N LYS A 53 -7.77 8.95 9.06
CA LYS A 53 -8.68 8.28 8.13
C LYS A 53 -8.30 8.61 6.69
N LEU A 54 -8.27 7.60 5.83
CA LEU A 54 -8.20 7.81 4.38
C LEU A 54 -9.55 8.35 3.88
N GLN A 55 -9.54 9.41 3.07
CA GLN A 55 -10.73 9.95 2.41
C GLN A 55 -10.86 9.45 0.99
N THR A 56 -9.79 9.58 0.21
CA THR A 56 -9.76 9.09 -1.16
C THR A 56 -8.38 8.57 -1.50
N SER A 57 -8.35 7.60 -2.41
CA SER A 57 -7.15 7.15 -3.09
C SER A 57 -7.46 7.00 -4.58
N LYS A 58 -6.62 7.55 -5.45
CA LYS A 58 -6.75 7.35 -6.91
C LYS A 58 -5.38 7.17 -7.54
N LYS A 59 -5.27 6.15 -8.38
CA LYS A 59 -4.05 5.83 -9.14
C LYS A 59 -4.16 6.30 -10.58
N THR A 60 -3.03 6.74 -11.13
CA THR A 60 -2.82 6.94 -12.57
C THR A 60 -1.51 6.26 -13.01
N HIS A 61 -1.40 6.02 -14.31
CA HIS A 61 -0.28 5.37 -14.99
C HIS A 61 0.15 6.22 -16.20
N PRO A 62 1.43 6.22 -16.62
CA PRO A 62 2.57 5.44 -16.11
C PRO A 62 3.20 6.05 -14.83
N GLY A 63 4.38 5.59 -14.39
CA GLY A 63 5.11 6.23 -13.29
C GLY A 63 5.75 7.56 -13.71
N VAL A 64 6.04 8.45 -12.77
CA VAL A 64 6.66 9.78 -13.07
C VAL A 64 7.99 9.67 -13.80
N SER A 65 8.74 8.58 -13.57
CA SER A 65 10.04 8.36 -14.21
C SER A 65 9.94 8.17 -15.73
N SER A 66 8.75 7.83 -16.26
CA SER A 66 8.52 7.74 -17.70
C SER A 66 8.56 9.09 -18.42
N PHE A 67 8.46 10.20 -17.68
CA PHE A 67 8.53 11.57 -18.21
C PHE A 67 9.95 12.14 -18.18
N ALA A 68 10.98 11.34 -17.90
CA ALA A 68 12.36 11.81 -17.73
C ALA A 68 12.91 12.61 -18.93
N GLU A 69 12.52 12.24 -20.14
CA GLU A 69 12.92 12.93 -21.39
C GLU A 69 12.08 14.18 -21.68
N LYS A 70 10.92 14.33 -21.03
CA LYS A 70 9.94 15.40 -21.25
C LYS A 70 9.32 15.89 -19.94
N PRO A 71 10.12 16.45 -19.02
CA PRO A 71 9.68 16.78 -17.69
C PRO A 71 8.63 17.91 -17.64
N GLU A 72 8.48 18.69 -18.71
CA GLU A 72 7.47 19.75 -18.84
C GLU A 72 6.04 19.23 -19.05
N GLU A 73 5.87 18.01 -19.59
CA GLU A 73 4.56 17.41 -19.85
C GLU A 73 3.90 16.85 -18.56
N ILE A 74 4.71 16.52 -17.53
CA ILE A 74 4.26 15.80 -16.32
C ILE A 74 3.14 16.51 -15.56
N GLY A 75 3.14 17.84 -15.52
CA GLY A 75 2.13 18.59 -14.78
C GLY A 75 0.73 18.37 -15.36
N ARG A 76 0.57 18.72 -16.64
CA ARG A 76 -0.72 18.65 -17.33
C ARG A 76 -1.15 17.23 -17.64
N GLU A 77 -0.25 16.39 -18.11
CA GLU A 77 -0.60 15.06 -18.63
C GLU A 77 -0.73 14.01 -17.53
N HIS A 78 -0.07 14.22 -16.39
CA HIS A 78 0.03 13.20 -15.34
C HIS A 78 -0.55 13.63 -13.99
N LEU A 79 -0.25 14.84 -13.53
CA LEU A 79 -0.65 15.30 -12.19
C LEU A 79 -2.01 15.98 -12.14
N GLN A 80 -2.45 16.63 -13.22
CA GLN A 80 -3.66 17.47 -13.22
C GLN A 80 -4.90 16.73 -12.72
N SER A 81 -5.18 15.54 -13.24
CA SER A 81 -6.38 14.77 -12.85
C SER A 81 -6.39 14.41 -11.37
N LEU A 82 -5.23 14.09 -10.79
CA LEU A 82 -5.09 13.81 -9.37
C LEU A 82 -5.23 15.09 -8.53
N ILE A 83 -4.68 16.21 -8.99
CA ILE A 83 -4.81 17.51 -8.32
C ILE A 83 -6.28 17.94 -8.25
N ASP A 84 -7.04 17.78 -9.35
CA ASP A 84 -8.45 18.13 -9.41
C ASP A 84 -9.28 17.31 -8.40
N ILE A 85 -8.97 16.02 -8.26
CA ILE A 85 -9.59 15.16 -7.25
C ILE A 85 -9.22 15.66 -5.84
N ALA A 86 -7.96 15.98 -5.58
CA ALA A 86 -7.52 16.46 -4.26
C ALA A 86 -8.24 17.77 -3.86
N LEU A 87 -8.39 18.72 -4.80
CA LEU A 87 -9.09 19.98 -4.58
C LEU A 87 -10.61 19.77 -4.34
N LYS A 88 -11.19 18.72 -4.92
CA LYS A 88 -12.60 18.37 -4.70
C LYS A 88 -12.83 17.77 -3.30
N GLU A 89 -11.87 17.00 -2.79
CA GLU A 89 -12.00 16.30 -1.51
C GLU A 89 -11.67 17.18 -0.30
N VAL A 90 -10.79 18.17 -0.46
CA VAL A 90 -10.41 19.11 0.60
C VAL A 90 -11.32 20.34 0.55
N PRO A 91 -12.02 20.70 1.65
CA PRO A 91 -12.84 21.91 1.68
C PRO A 91 -12.02 23.18 1.33
N ASP A 92 -12.60 24.11 0.56
CA ASP A 92 -11.93 25.33 0.11
C ASP A 92 -11.25 26.13 1.23
N SER A 93 -11.87 26.18 2.42
CA SER A 93 -11.34 26.87 3.61
C SER A 93 -10.11 26.18 4.22
N LYS A 94 -9.84 24.93 3.83
CA LYS A 94 -8.73 24.11 4.31
C LYS A 94 -7.63 23.86 3.30
N VAL A 95 -7.82 24.24 2.04
CA VAL A 95 -6.80 24.09 0.99
C VAL A 95 -5.48 24.73 1.43
N ALA A 96 -5.49 25.98 1.89
CA ALA A 96 -4.27 26.70 2.32
C ALA A 96 -3.56 26.08 3.53
N ASP A 97 -4.30 25.43 4.42
CA ASP A 97 -3.77 24.77 5.62
C ASP A 97 -3.29 23.34 5.34
N THR A 98 -3.63 22.77 4.19
CA THR A 98 -3.42 21.34 3.90
C THR A 98 -2.03 21.12 3.31
N PRO A 99 -1.11 20.42 4.00
CA PRO A 99 0.18 20.07 3.45
C PRO A 99 0.04 19.13 2.25
N VAL A 100 0.83 19.39 1.21
CA VAL A 100 0.97 18.52 0.05
C VAL A 100 2.39 17.98 -0.04
N TYR A 101 2.51 16.67 -0.21
CA TYR A 101 3.77 15.99 -0.47
C TYR A 101 3.68 15.25 -1.80
N LEU A 102 4.74 15.29 -2.60
CA LEU A 102 4.93 14.41 -3.75
C LEU A 102 6.26 13.71 -3.56
N MET A 103 6.20 12.43 -3.26
CA MET A 103 7.36 11.65 -2.85
C MET A 103 7.54 10.51 -3.83
N ALA A 104 8.64 10.56 -4.59
CA ALA A 104 8.96 9.56 -5.58
C ALA A 104 9.89 8.48 -5.02
N THR A 105 9.70 7.25 -5.47
CA THR A 105 10.40 6.08 -4.90
C THR A 105 11.41 5.50 -5.89
N ALA A 106 11.54 4.17 -5.96
CA ALA A 106 12.60 3.47 -6.71
C ALA A 106 12.68 3.82 -8.20
N GLY A 107 11.55 4.11 -8.86
CA GLY A 107 11.55 4.47 -10.29
C GLY A 107 12.38 5.71 -10.60
N MET A 108 12.29 6.73 -9.73
CA MET A 108 13.11 7.94 -9.86
C MET A 108 14.55 7.72 -9.43
N ARG A 109 14.81 6.86 -8.43
CA ARG A 109 16.17 6.50 -7.98
C ARG A 109 17.02 5.86 -9.09
N LEU A 110 16.38 5.22 -10.08
CA LEU A 110 17.05 4.61 -11.24
C LEU A 110 17.46 5.63 -12.31
N LEU A 111 16.92 6.86 -12.29
CA LEU A 111 17.23 7.88 -13.28
C LEU A 111 18.55 8.61 -12.95
N PRO A 112 19.25 9.15 -13.97
CA PRO A 112 20.32 10.13 -13.76
C PRO A 112 19.86 11.35 -12.95
N ASP A 113 20.75 11.86 -12.09
CA ASP A 113 20.47 12.99 -11.17
C ASP A 113 19.89 14.25 -11.88
N HIS A 114 20.37 14.57 -13.08
CA HIS A 114 19.86 15.72 -13.84
C HIS A 114 18.39 15.54 -14.26
N GLN A 115 17.97 14.33 -14.64
CA GLN A 115 16.58 14.01 -14.97
C GLN A 115 15.70 14.03 -13.72
N GLN A 116 16.20 13.49 -12.60
CA GLN A 116 15.49 13.56 -11.32
C GLN A 116 15.19 15.01 -10.93
N LYS A 117 16.21 15.87 -10.93
CA LYS A 117 16.08 17.30 -10.60
C LYS A 117 15.14 18.04 -11.55
N ALA A 118 15.20 17.74 -12.86
CA ALA A 118 14.32 18.36 -13.84
C ALA A 118 12.84 18.02 -13.58
N LEU A 119 12.54 16.75 -13.30
CA LEU A 119 11.18 16.30 -12.95
C LEU A 119 10.69 16.92 -11.64
N LEU A 120 11.49 16.84 -10.55
CA LEU A 120 11.11 17.41 -9.25
C LEU A 120 10.80 18.92 -9.36
N ARG A 121 11.61 19.67 -10.11
CA ARG A 121 11.40 21.10 -10.35
C ARG A 121 10.10 21.39 -11.10
N ASN A 122 9.82 20.63 -12.16
CA ASN A 122 8.58 20.79 -12.92
C ASN A 122 7.35 20.45 -12.09
N MET A 123 7.40 19.35 -11.32
CA MET A 123 6.32 18.97 -10.40
C MET A 123 6.09 20.02 -9.32
N CYS A 124 7.15 20.58 -8.71
CA CYS A 124 6.99 21.65 -7.73
C CYS A 124 6.40 22.92 -8.34
N SER A 125 6.94 23.36 -9.47
CA SER A 125 6.45 24.55 -10.16
C SER A 125 4.97 24.39 -10.52
N TYR A 126 4.57 23.20 -10.97
CA TYR A 126 3.19 22.91 -11.33
C TYR A 126 2.25 22.97 -10.13
N LEU A 127 2.61 22.33 -9.01
CA LEU A 127 1.79 22.35 -7.79
C LEU A 127 1.66 23.75 -7.20
N GLN A 128 2.73 24.56 -7.22
CA GLN A 128 2.71 25.95 -6.74
C GLN A 128 1.87 26.87 -7.64
N GLN A 129 1.85 26.65 -8.96
CA GLN A 129 1.10 27.49 -9.90
C GLN A 129 -0.39 27.15 -9.95
N ASN A 130 -0.75 25.88 -9.72
CA ASN A 130 -2.12 25.40 -9.94
C ASN A 130 -2.89 25.14 -8.63
N THR A 131 -2.24 25.22 -7.46
CA THR A 131 -2.89 24.95 -6.18
C THR A 131 -2.50 25.98 -5.12
N ARG A 132 -3.30 26.07 -4.06
CA ARG A 132 -2.98 26.84 -2.85
C ARG A 132 -2.63 25.94 -1.66
N PHE A 133 -2.32 24.66 -1.91
CA PHE A 133 -1.94 23.75 -0.84
C PHE A 133 -0.64 24.22 -0.14
N SER A 134 -0.49 23.86 1.12
CA SER A 134 0.70 24.21 1.90
C SER A 134 1.92 23.43 1.39
N LEU A 135 2.80 24.15 0.70
CA LEU A 135 4.05 23.66 0.14
C LEU A 135 5.15 24.67 0.50
N PRO A 136 5.62 24.69 1.76
CA PRO A 136 6.56 25.69 2.25
C PRO A 136 7.96 25.54 1.67
N ASP A 137 8.41 24.30 1.37
CA ASP A 137 9.71 24.03 0.78
C ASP A 137 9.60 22.88 -0.24
N CYS A 138 9.91 23.18 -1.51
CA CYS A 138 9.95 22.18 -2.57
C CYS A 138 10.87 21.00 -2.22
N ASN A 139 12.02 21.24 -1.59
CA ASN A 139 13.01 20.19 -1.36
C ASN A 139 12.55 19.16 -0.34
N THR A 140 11.72 19.55 0.63
CA THR A 140 11.14 18.62 1.61
C THR A 140 9.79 18.06 1.19
N ASN A 141 8.99 18.85 0.47
CA ASN A 141 7.66 18.45 0.06
C ASN A 141 7.68 17.62 -1.23
N ILE A 142 8.64 17.86 -2.12
CA ILE A 142 8.73 17.23 -3.44
C ILE A 142 10.13 16.66 -3.63
N GLN A 143 10.26 15.37 -3.33
CA GLN A 143 11.57 14.72 -3.23
C GLN A 143 11.54 13.27 -3.68
N VAL A 144 12.72 12.74 -4.00
CA VAL A 144 12.95 11.30 -4.13
C VAL A 144 13.32 10.77 -2.76
N ILE A 145 12.47 9.93 -2.16
CA ILE A 145 12.73 9.37 -0.83
C ILE A 145 13.72 8.20 -0.93
N SER A 146 14.54 8.05 0.11
CA SER A 146 15.38 6.86 0.25
C SER A 146 14.50 5.62 0.47
N GLY A 147 15.00 4.45 0.07
CA GLY A 147 14.26 3.21 0.32
C GLY A 147 14.19 2.84 1.81
N GLU A 148 15.16 3.29 2.62
CA GLU A 148 15.13 3.17 4.08
C GLU A 148 14.00 4.02 4.68
N THR A 149 13.83 5.25 4.21
CA THR A 149 12.72 6.13 4.61
C THR A 149 11.37 5.52 4.23
N GLU A 150 11.26 4.97 3.02
CA GLU A 150 10.07 4.23 2.54
C GLU A 150 9.74 3.04 3.45
N GLY A 151 10.74 2.23 3.81
CA GLY A 151 10.60 1.10 4.74
C GLY A 151 10.21 1.53 6.16
N LEU A 152 10.82 2.60 6.67
CA LEU A 152 10.51 3.14 8.00
C LEU A 152 9.08 3.68 8.09
N TYR A 153 8.63 4.39 7.06
CA TYR A 153 7.24 4.84 6.96
C TYR A 153 6.27 3.65 6.82
N GLY A 154 6.63 2.61 6.09
CA GLY A 154 5.86 1.37 6.05
C GLY A 154 5.73 0.70 7.42
N TRP A 155 6.83 0.61 8.18
CA TRP A 155 6.84 0.09 9.54
C TRP A 155 5.95 0.89 10.50
N LEU A 156 5.98 2.22 10.39
CA LEU A 156 5.07 3.10 11.12
C LEU A 156 3.60 2.81 10.78
N ALA A 157 3.27 2.68 9.49
CA ALA A 157 1.90 2.39 9.06
C ALA A 157 1.41 1.03 9.59
N THR A 158 2.23 -0.02 9.49
CA THR A 158 1.92 -1.36 9.99
C THR A 158 1.62 -1.35 11.48
N ASN A 159 2.51 -0.78 12.29
CA ASN A 159 2.35 -0.80 13.74
C ASN A 159 1.23 0.14 14.24
N TYR A 160 0.97 1.22 13.50
CA TYR A 160 -0.18 2.08 13.75
C TYR A 160 -1.50 1.34 13.47
N LEU A 161 -1.61 0.61 12.36
CA LEU A 161 -2.82 -0.12 12.01
C LEU A 161 -3.06 -1.34 12.91
N LEU A 162 -1.99 -2.04 13.30
CA LEU A 162 -2.11 -3.20 14.18
C LEU A 162 -2.32 -2.85 15.64
N GLY A 163 -2.08 -1.60 16.06
CA GLY A 163 -2.16 -1.20 17.47
C GLY A 163 -0.88 -1.49 18.28
N GLY A 164 0.23 -1.80 17.60
CA GLY A 164 1.53 -2.07 18.22
C GLY A 164 2.11 -0.88 19.02
N PHE A 165 1.66 0.35 18.74
CA PHE A 165 2.02 1.54 19.53
C PHE A 165 1.08 1.81 20.70
N ASP A 166 -0.22 1.64 20.49
CA ASP A 166 -1.25 2.10 21.43
C ASP A 166 -1.54 1.06 22.53
N HIS A 167 -1.31 -0.23 22.26
CA HIS A 167 -1.67 -1.33 23.15
C HIS A 167 -0.57 -2.41 23.25
N PRO A 168 0.65 -2.09 23.69
CA PRO A 168 1.77 -3.04 23.73
C PRO A 168 1.44 -4.33 24.51
N ASP A 169 0.63 -4.23 25.57
CA ASP A 169 0.20 -5.38 26.38
C ASP A 169 -0.67 -6.39 25.59
N LYS A 170 -1.42 -5.92 24.58
CA LYS A 170 -2.25 -6.76 23.71
C LYS A 170 -1.47 -7.36 22.53
N HIS A 171 -0.29 -6.82 22.25
CA HIS A 171 0.57 -7.23 21.14
C HIS A 171 1.87 -7.85 21.64
N THR A 172 1.92 -8.41 22.85
CA THR A 172 3.16 -9.00 23.39
C THR A 172 3.53 -10.28 22.64
N HIS A 173 4.65 -10.24 21.91
CA HIS A 173 5.23 -11.38 21.18
C HIS A 173 6.24 -12.18 22.05
N GLY A 174 6.39 -11.81 23.32
CA GLY A 174 7.42 -12.35 24.21
C GLY A 174 8.70 -11.52 24.22
N LYS A 175 9.58 -11.77 25.19
CA LYS A 175 10.85 -11.04 25.40
C LYS A 175 10.72 -9.50 25.43
N GLY A 176 9.56 -8.98 25.82
CA GLY A 176 9.27 -7.53 25.85
C GLY A 176 9.07 -6.89 24.47
N HIS A 177 8.84 -7.69 23.43
CA HIS A 177 8.59 -7.22 22.07
C HIS A 177 7.10 -7.12 21.79
N HIS A 178 6.68 -6.07 21.09
CA HIS A 178 5.27 -5.81 20.80
C HIS A 178 4.99 -5.17 19.43
N THR A 179 6.01 -5.09 18.57
CA THR A 179 5.90 -4.45 17.25
C THR A 179 6.03 -5.49 16.15
N TYR A 180 5.54 -5.16 14.97
CA TYR A 180 5.60 -6.01 13.80
C TYR A 180 6.66 -5.50 12.83
N GLY A 181 7.36 -6.42 12.18
CA GLY A 181 8.23 -6.12 11.06
C GLY A 181 7.42 -5.80 9.80
N PHE A 182 8.03 -5.04 8.90
CA PHE A 182 7.46 -4.61 7.63
C PHE A 182 8.33 -5.11 6.49
N LEU A 183 7.70 -5.73 5.49
CA LEU A 183 8.30 -6.13 4.23
C LEU A 183 7.50 -5.52 3.08
N ASP A 184 8.19 -4.82 2.19
CA ASP A 184 7.60 -4.30 0.95
C ASP A 184 8.42 -4.79 -0.23
N MET A 185 7.73 -5.27 -1.26
CA MET A 185 8.33 -5.57 -2.54
C MET A 185 7.53 -4.82 -3.60
N GLY A 186 8.11 -3.72 -4.07
CA GLY A 186 7.58 -2.96 -5.19
C GLY A 186 8.04 -3.52 -6.54
N GLY A 187 7.80 -2.75 -7.60
CA GLY A 187 8.27 -3.11 -8.94
C GLY A 187 9.79 -2.98 -9.12
N ALA A 188 10.44 -2.03 -8.41
CA ALA A 188 11.85 -1.71 -8.63
C ALA A 188 12.77 -1.91 -7.40
N SER A 189 12.24 -1.92 -6.18
CA SER A 189 13.02 -2.22 -4.97
C SER A 189 12.23 -3.10 -4.00
N ALA A 190 12.95 -3.66 -3.03
CA ALA A 190 12.37 -4.29 -1.84
C ALA A 190 12.92 -3.60 -0.58
N GLN A 191 12.15 -3.64 0.50
CA GLN A 191 12.44 -2.98 1.77
C GLN A 191 12.13 -3.92 2.94
N ILE A 192 12.93 -3.80 3.98
CA ILE A 192 12.68 -4.39 5.29
C ILE A 192 12.78 -3.31 6.36
N ALA A 193 11.91 -3.37 7.36
CA ALA A 193 12.04 -2.56 8.56
C ALA A 193 11.48 -3.29 9.78
N PHE A 194 12.21 -3.31 10.89
CA PHE A 194 11.76 -3.94 12.14
C PHE A 194 12.52 -3.39 13.35
N ALA A 195 11.91 -3.51 14.53
CA ALA A 195 12.63 -3.30 15.78
C ALA A 195 13.29 -4.63 16.22
N PRO A 196 14.62 -4.71 16.34
CA PRO A 196 15.28 -5.90 16.87
C PRO A 196 14.93 -6.14 18.35
N ASN A 197 15.26 -7.32 18.88
CA ASN A 197 15.19 -7.56 20.32
C ASN A 197 16.20 -6.67 21.08
N ASN A 198 16.05 -6.54 22.40
CA ASN A 198 16.87 -5.61 23.18
C ASN A 198 18.38 -5.84 23.05
N THR A 199 18.81 -7.11 23.04
CA THR A 199 20.22 -7.49 22.92
C THR A 199 20.80 -7.07 21.57
N GLU A 200 20.13 -7.38 20.47
CA GLU A 200 20.56 -6.98 19.13
C GLU A 200 20.48 -5.47 18.96
N ALA A 201 19.48 -4.82 19.56
CA ALA A 201 19.31 -3.38 19.47
C ALA A 201 20.39 -2.59 20.24
N GLU A 202 20.98 -3.17 21.28
CA GLU A 202 22.14 -2.61 21.98
C GLU A 202 23.44 -2.85 21.21
N LYS A 203 23.63 -4.07 20.69
CA LYS A 203 24.83 -4.46 19.93
C LYS A 203 24.97 -3.65 18.63
N HIS A 204 23.86 -3.45 17.93
CA HIS A 204 23.79 -2.79 16.61
C HIS A 204 23.21 -1.38 16.70
N ALA A 205 23.37 -0.68 17.83
CA ALA A 205 22.73 0.62 18.08
C ALA A 205 23.03 1.69 17.00
N ASN A 206 24.20 1.62 16.37
CA ASN A 206 24.62 2.54 15.31
C ASN A 206 23.89 2.30 13.97
N ASP A 207 23.35 1.10 13.77
CA ASP A 207 22.65 0.69 12.54
C ASP A 207 21.14 1.00 12.61
N LEU A 208 20.67 1.49 13.76
CA LEU A 208 19.25 1.74 14.01
C LEU A 208 18.91 3.21 13.81
N LYS A 209 17.67 3.44 13.38
CA LYS A 209 17.03 4.75 13.41
C LYS A 209 16.25 4.91 14.70
N LEU A 210 16.43 6.05 15.35
CA LEU A 210 15.58 6.49 16.45
C LEU A 210 14.33 7.13 15.84
N VAL A 211 13.17 6.53 16.11
CA VAL A 211 11.85 7.05 15.72
C VAL A 211 11.20 7.66 16.95
N ARG A 212 10.82 8.93 16.89
CA ARG A 212 10.12 9.63 17.97
C ARG A 212 8.73 10.03 17.53
N LEU A 213 7.73 9.55 18.27
CA LEU A 213 6.30 9.85 18.11
C LEU A 213 5.77 10.60 19.33
N ARG A 214 4.56 11.14 19.19
CA ARG A 214 3.85 11.85 20.27
C ARG A 214 2.38 11.42 20.30
N THR A 215 1.95 10.95 21.47
CA THR A 215 0.56 10.56 21.75
C THR A 215 -0.31 11.79 21.94
N ILE A 216 -1.64 11.63 21.90
CA ILE A 216 -2.59 12.73 22.02
C ILE A 216 -2.42 13.52 23.33
N ASP A 217 -2.03 12.90 24.44
CA ASP A 217 -1.78 13.59 25.71
C ASP A 217 -0.43 14.35 25.76
N GLY A 218 0.33 14.32 24.67
CA GLY A 218 1.62 14.98 24.53
C GLY A 218 2.80 14.17 25.04
N SER A 219 2.60 12.92 25.48
CA SER A 219 3.69 12.02 25.87
C SER A 219 4.52 11.57 24.67
N THR A 220 5.79 11.32 24.91
CA THR A 220 6.75 10.90 23.87
C THR A 220 6.89 9.39 23.86
N VAL A 221 6.88 8.79 22.67
CA VAL A 221 7.15 7.37 22.45
C VAL A 221 8.34 7.24 21.49
N GLU A 222 9.31 6.40 21.85
CA GLU A 222 10.53 6.19 21.06
C GLU A 222 10.74 4.72 20.70
N HIS A 223 11.17 4.47 19.47
CA HIS A 223 11.50 3.14 18.98
C HIS A 223 12.85 3.14 18.26
N ARG A 224 13.59 2.05 18.41
CA ARG A 224 14.84 1.78 17.68
C ARG A 224 14.52 0.82 16.55
N VAL A 225 14.61 1.29 15.31
CA VAL A 225 14.15 0.56 14.13
C VAL A 225 15.29 0.37 13.16
N PHE A 226 15.56 -0.87 12.80
CA PHE A 226 16.43 -1.19 11.68
C PHE A 226 15.64 -1.05 10.38
N THR A 227 16.25 -0.53 9.33
CA THR A 227 15.67 -0.53 7.98
C THR A 227 16.75 -0.70 6.93
N ALA A 228 16.44 -1.47 5.89
CA ALA A 228 17.30 -1.67 4.73
C ALA A 228 16.48 -1.72 3.45
N THR A 229 17.13 -1.43 2.33
CA THR A 229 16.50 -1.44 1.00
C THR A 229 17.43 -2.03 -0.04
N TRP A 230 16.85 -2.81 -0.95
CA TRP A 230 17.56 -3.38 -2.09
C TRP A 230 16.98 -2.84 -3.39
N LEU A 231 17.67 -1.87 -3.99
CA LEU A 231 17.34 -1.35 -5.31
C LEU A 231 17.63 -2.41 -6.39
N GLY A 232 16.71 -2.59 -7.34
CA GLY A 232 16.79 -3.65 -8.35
C GLY A 232 16.18 -4.99 -7.92
N TYR A 233 15.77 -5.12 -6.65
CA TYR A 233 15.17 -6.35 -6.09
C TYR A 233 13.64 -6.34 -6.09
N GLY A 234 13.02 -5.27 -6.59
CA GLY A 234 11.59 -5.29 -6.90
C GLY A 234 11.29 -6.26 -8.04
N ALA A 235 10.06 -6.76 -8.10
CA ALA A 235 9.71 -7.89 -8.97
C ALA A 235 10.00 -7.65 -10.46
N ASN A 236 9.79 -6.43 -10.98
CA ASN A 236 10.02 -6.12 -12.40
C ASN A 236 11.52 -5.98 -12.71
N GLN A 237 12.27 -5.30 -11.85
CA GLN A 237 13.73 -5.18 -12.02
C GLN A 237 14.45 -6.53 -11.84
N ALA A 238 13.96 -7.38 -10.93
CA ALA A 238 14.44 -8.75 -10.82
C ALA A 238 14.18 -9.54 -12.11
N ARG A 239 13.02 -9.35 -12.76
CA ARG A 239 12.69 -9.98 -14.04
C ARG A 239 13.60 -9.52 -15.16
N GLU A 240 13.89 -8.22 -15.25
CA GLU A 240 14.82 -7.67 -16.24
C GLU A 240 16.22 -8.28 -16.09
N ARG A 241 16.77 -8.28 -14.86
CA ARG A 241 18.08 -8.90 -14.56
C ARG A 241 18.11 -10.40 -14.89
N TYR A 242 17.00 -11.10 -14.64
CA TYR A 242 16.88 -12.51 -14.98
C TYR A 242 16.94 -12.76 -16.49
N VAL A 243 16.20 -11.98 -17.27
CA VAL A 243 16.20 -12.09 -18.74
C VAL A 243 17.57 -11.74 -19.33
N ASP A 244 18.26 -10.74 -18.79
CA ASP A 244 19.63 -10.41 -19.19
C ASP A 244 20.60 -11.58 -18.93
N LYS A 245 20.50 -12.22 -17.76
CA LYS A 245 21.29 -13.41 -17.43
C LYS A 245 20.99 -14.58 -18.35
N LEU A 246 19.72 -14.82 -18.71
CA LEU A 246 19.36 -15.84 -19.70
C LEU A 246 20.05 -15.57 -21.05
N LYS A 247 20.01 -14.32 -21.52
CA LYS A 247 20.65 -13.92 -22.76
C LYS A 247 22.16 -14.14 -22.74
N GLU A 248 22.82 -13.84 -21.62
CA GLU A 248 24.25 -14.11 -21.43
C GLU A 248 24.58 -15.60 -21.45
N GLN A 249 23.75 -16.43 -20.79
CA GLN A 249 23.95 -17.88 -20.69
C GLN A 249 23.83 -18.60 -22.04
N TYR A 250 22.85 -18.22 -22.85
CA TYR A 250 22.60 -18.85 -24.16
C TYR A 250 23.37 -18.19 -25.33
N GLY A 251 23.96 -17.01 -25.11
CA GLY A 251 24.72 -16.27 -26.12
C GLY A 251 23.84 -15.76 -27.27
N LYS A 252 24.37 -15.76 -28.51
CA LYS A 252 23.54 -15.61 -29.72
C LYS A 252 23.09 -17.01 -30.15
N PRO A 253 21.90 -17.48 -29.73
CA PRO A 253 21.45 -18.82 -30.06
C PRO A 253 21.24 -18.99 -31.57
N ASN A 254 21.44 -20.20 -32.08
CA ASN A 254 21.19 -20.55 -33.49
C ASN A 254 19.69 -20.45 -33.82
N SER A 255 18.83 -20.75 -32.84
CA SER A 255 17.40 -20.43 -32.84
C SER A 255 17.22 -19.07 -32.18
N LEU A 256 16.51 -18.11 -32.79
CA LEU A 256 16.23 -16.78 -32.20
C LEU A 256 15.22 -16.85 -31.02
N GLU A 257 15.28 -17.94 -30.25
CA GLU A 257 14.38 -18.31 -29.15
C GLU A 257 15.23 -18.76 -27.96
N LEU A 258 15.03 -18.10 -26.83
CA LEU A 258 15.63 -18.43 -25.54
C LEU A 258 14.62 -19.18 -24.67
N PRO A 259 14.93 -20.38 -24.17
CA PRO A 259 14.03 -21.08 -23.27
C PRO A 259 13.99 -20.40 -21.90
N ASP A 260 12.78 -20.14 -21.41
CA ASP A 260 12.52 -19.48 -20.13
C ASP A 260 11.65 -20.40 -19.24
N PRO A 261 12.22 -21.00 -18.18
CA PRO A 261 11.47 -21.81 -17.22
C PRO A 261 10.48 -21.03 -16.35
N CYS A 262 10.63 -19.71 -16.26
CA CYS A 262 9.77 -18.83 -15.48
C CYS A 262 8.56 -18.30 -16.26
N LEU A 263 8.39 -18.70 -17.52
CA LEU A 263 7.18 -18.44 -18.31
C LEU A 263 6.35 -19.73 -18.48
N PRO A 264 5.01 -19.64 -18.54
CA PRO A 264 4.15 -20.79 -18.83
C PRO A 264 4.52 -21.49 -20.14
N ALA A 265 4.32 -22.80 -20.20
CA ALA A 265 4.71 -23.61 -21.35
C ALA A 265 4.03 -23.15 -22.65
N GLY A 266 4.81 -22.92 -23.71
CA GLY A 266 4.32 -22.52 -25.03
C GLY A 266 4.06 -21.01 -25.21
N LEU A 267 4.19 -20.19 -24.16
CA LEU A 267 4.09 -18.74 -24.28
C LEU A 267 5.34 -18.16 -24.98
N ARG A 268 5.14 -17.32 -26.00
CA ARG A 268 6.20 -16.60 -26.71
C ARG A 268 6.12 -15.09 -26.42
N THR A 269 7.24 -14.50 -26.01
CA THR A 269 7.33 -13.07 -25.70
C THR A 269 8.60 -12.44 -26.26
N THR A 270 8.59 -11.13 -26.46
CA THR A 270 9.83 -10.36 -26.65
C THR A 270 10.64 -10.36 -25.34
N LEU A 271 11.92 -9.94 -25.40
CA LEU A 271 12.73 -9.77 -24.17
C LEU A 271 12.11 -8.78 -23.17
N LYS A 272 11.26 -7.86 -23.63
CA LYS A 272 10.53 -6.90 -22.79
C LYS A 272 9.21 -7.43 -22.24
N GLY A 273 8.82 -8.66 -22.59
CA GLY A 273 7.59 -9.29 -22.13
C GLY A 273 6.35 -8.99 -22.97
N GLU A 274 6.49 -8.46 -24.19
CA GLU A 274 5.33 -8.28 -25.09
C GLU A 274 5.01 -9.61 -25.80
N PRO A 275 3.73 -10.09 -25.81
CA PRO A 275 3.36 -11.33 -26.49
C PRO A 275 3.67 -11.32 -27.98
N VAL A 276 4.19 -12.44 -28.51
CA VAL A 276 4.47 -12.60 -29.94
C VAL A 276 3.39 -13.49 -30.57
N VAL A 277 2.56 -12.91 -31.44
CA VAL A 277 1.37 -13.56 -32.03
C VAL A 277 1.72 -14.43 -33.25
N SER A 278 2.89 -14.27 -33.85
CA SER A 278 3.27 -14.95 -35.10
C SER A 278 4.24 -16.12 -34.87
N GLU A 279 3.90 -17.29 -35.43
CA GLU A 279 4.78 -18.47 -35.55
C GLU A 279 5.95 -18.28 -36.54
N SER A 280 6.00 -17.15 -37.24
CA SER A 280 7.12 -16.82 -38.12
C SER A 280 8.33 -16.48 -37.25
N PRO A 281 9.51 -17.11 -37.45
CA PRO A 281 10.71 -16.71 -36.74
C PRO A 281 11.03 -15.27 -37.14
N GLY A 282 10.67 -14.33 -36.26
CA GLY A 282 11.07 -12.95 -36.40
C GLY A 282 12.59 -12.88 -36.44
N LYS A 283 13.15 -11.88 -37.13
CA LYS A 283 14.59 -11.61 -37.12
C LYS A 283 15.12 -11.17 -35.72
N GLU A 284 14.26 -11.16 -34.71
CA GLU A 284 14.53 -10.68 -33.36
C GLU A 284 14.48 -11.81 -32.33
N LEU A 285 15.32 -11.68 -31.31
CA LEU A 285 15.44 -12.65 -30.23
C LEU A 285 14.16 -12.63 -29.35
N SER A 286 13.60 -13.82 -29.09
CA SER A 286 12.38 -14.00 -28.31
C SER A 286 12.56 -15.00 -27.17
N LEU A 287 11.66 -14.98 -26.19
CA LEU A 287 11.61 -15.92 -25.07
C LEU A 287 10.52 -16.97 -25.34
N LEU A 288 10.83 -18.24 -25.09
CA LEU A 288 9.89 -19.37 -25.16
C LEU A 288 9.70 -19.97 -23.77
N GLY A 289 8.48 -19.92 -23.25
CA GLY A 289 8.15 -20.49 -21.96
C GLY A 289 8.18 -22.01 -21.95
N THR A 290 8.82 -22.59 -20.94
CA THR A 290 8.95 -24.04 -20.78
C THR A 290 8.15 -24.60 -19.59
N GLY A 291 7.61 -23.74 -18.70
CA GLY A 291 6.78 -24.15 -17.56
C GLY A 291 7.50 -24.99 -16.49
N ARG A 292 8.85 -24.99 -16.48
CA ARG A 292 9.65 -25.78 -15.54
C ARG A 292 9.93 -25.00 -14.26
N PHE A 293 8.95 -24.93 -13.37
CA PHE A 293 9.02 -24.07 -12.18
C PHE A 293 10.21 -24.36 -11.24
N ASP A 294 10.60 -25.62 -11.05
CA ASP A 294 11.78 -25.97 -10.23
C ASP A 294 13.09 -25.39 -10.80
N GLU A 295 13.19 -25.35 -12.13
CA GLU A 295 14.33 -24.72 -12.80
C GLU A 295 14.27 -23.20 -12.64
N CYS A 296 13.08 -22.61 -12.73
CA CYS A 296 12.88 -21.18 -12.47
C CYS A 296 13.34 -20.77 -11.06
N LEU A 297 12.97 -21.55 -10.03
CA LEU A 297 13.44 -21.32 -8.65
C LEU A 297 14.97 -21.33 -8.56
N ARG A 298 15.62 -22.38 -9.07
CA ARG A 298 17.09 -22.50 -9.08
C ARG A 298 17.80 -21.39 -9.86
N GLN A 299 17.23 -20.95 -10.98
CA GLN A 299 17.88 -19.93 -11.81
C GLN A 299 17.71 -18.51 -11.25
N THR A 300 16.64 -18.26 -10.48
CA THR A 300 16.36 -16.97 -9.84
C THR A 300 17.06 -16.81 -8.49
N GLU A 301 17.39 -17.91 -7.80
CA GLU A 301 18.10 -17.88 -6.50
C GLU A 301 19.42 -17.08 -6.54
N PRO A 302 20.33 -17.23 -7.54
CA PRO A 302 21.57 -16.45 -7.57
C PRO A 302 21.36 -14.94 -7.71
N LEU A 303 20.17 -14.47 -8.14
CA LEU A 303 19.86 -13.03 -8.22
C LEU A 303 19.74 -12.39 -6.83
N LEU A 304 19.68 -13.19 -5.77
CA LEU A 304 19.73 -12.72 -4.39
C LEU A 304 21.10 -12.10 -4.04
N GLY A 305 22.16 -12.50 -4.75
CA GLY A 305 23.52 -11.97 -4.52
C GLY A 305 24.13 -12.43 -3.20
N LYS A 306 23.79 -13.65 -2.74
CA LYS A 306 24.24 -14.23 -1.47
C LYS A 306 25.76 -14.47 -1.39
N ASP A 307 26.42 -14.63 -2.52
CA ASP A 307 27.88 -14.83 -2.60
C ASP A 307 28.69 -13.52 -2.45
N THR A 308 28.00 -12.38 -2.34
CA THR A 308 28.64 -11.07 -2.18
C THR A 308 29.33 -11.00 -0.80
N PRO A 309 30.59 -10.52 -0.70
CA PRO A 309 31.27 -10.37 0.57
C PRO A 309 30.44 -9.58 1.59
N CYS A 310 30.36 -10.10 2.81
CA CYS A 310 29.63 -9.51 3.92
C CYS A 310 30.64 -8.96 4.93
N GLU A 311 30.70 -7.63 5.04
CA GLU A 311 31.66 -6.95 5.91
C GLU A 311 31.32 -7.12 7.40
N ASP A 312 30.02 -7.13 7.72
CA ASP A 312 29.52 -7.37 9.08
C ASP A 312 28.38 -8.41 9.07
N GLN A 313 28.56 -9.51 9.79
CA GLN A 313 27.62 -10.64 9.81
C GLN A 313 26.52 -10.44 10.86
N PRO A 314 25.26 -10.84 10.58
CA PRO A 314 24.80 -11.50 9.37
C PRO A 314 24.43 -10.53 8.22
N CYS A 315 24.44 -11.02 6.98
CA CYS A 315 23.93 -10.29 5.81
C CYS A 315 22.76 -11.03 5.16
N LEU A 316 21.80 -10.28 4.59
CA LEU A 316 20.68 -10.86 3.85
C LEU A 316 20.98 -10.93 2.35
N LEU A 317 20.69 -9.87 1.61
CA LEU A 317 20.81 -9.82 0.16
C LEU A 317 21.97 -8.91 -0.23
N ASN A 318 22.69 -9.28 -1.29
CA ASN A 318 23.80 -8.49 -1.85
C ASN A 318 24.87 -8.05 -0.82
N GLY A 319 25.17 -8.88 0.18
CA GLY A 319 26.17 -8.56 1.21
C GLY A 319 25.77 -7.41 2.16
N GLN A 320 24.49 -7.01 2.20
CA GLN A 320 24.03 -5.96 3.12
C GLN A 320 23.80 -6.51 4.53
N HIS A 321 24.51 -5.92 5.50
CA HIS A 321 24.38 -6.24 6.93
C HIS A 321 22.95 -6.00 7.43
N VAL A 322 22.49 -6.87 8.32
CA VAL A 322 21.29 -6.68 9.14
C VAL A 322 21.53 -7.18 10.56
N PRO A 323 20.90 -6.60 11.59
CA PRO A 323 20.81 -7.23 12.91
C PRO A 323 20.16 -8.60 12.81
N SER A 324 20.56 -9.52 13.69
CA SER A 324 20.01 -10.88 13.68
C SER A 324 18.50 -10.83 13.93
N ILE A 325 17.73 -11.53 13.10
CA ILE A 325 16.26 -11.56 13.19
C ILE A 325 15.85 -12.71 14.11
N ASP A 326 15.12 -12.40 15.18
CA ASP A 326 14.58 -13.36 16.13
C ASP A 326 13.12 -13.67 15.75
N PHE A 327 12.91 -14.68 14.90
CA PHE A 327 11.58 -15.02 14.35
C PHE A 327 10.56 -15.50 15.40
N ASP A 328 10.99 -15.75 16.64
CA ASP A 328 10.06 -16.01 17.75
C ASP A 328 9.30 -14.75 18.17
N VAL A 329 9.88 -13.56 17.94
CA VAL A 329 9.29 -12.27 18.36
C VAL A 329 9.09 -11.29 17.20
N ASN A 330 9.88 -11.43 16.13
CA ASN A 330 9.81 -10.61 14.93
C ASN A 330 8.86 -11.26 13.92
N HIS A 331 7.57 -10.93 14.04
CA HIS A 331 6.54 -11.29 13.05
C HIS A 331 6.45 -10.23 11.96
N PHE A 332 6.51 -10.63 10.69
CA PHE A 332 6.55 -9.72 9.55
C PHE A 332 5.23 -9.64 8.79
N VAL A 333 4.86 -8.41 8.45
CA VAL A 333 3.75 -8.10 7.54
C VAL A 333 4.31 -7.76 6.17
N GLY A 334 3.92 -8.53 5.16
CA GLY A 334 4.31 -8.33 3.76
C GLY A 334 3.24 -7.60 2.95
N VAL A 335 3.59 -6.50 2.28
CA VAL A 335 2.67 -5.73 1.43
C VAL A 335 3.06 -5.77 -0.04
N SER A 336 2.29 -5.10 -0.91
CA SER A 336 2.56 -4.98 -2.35
C SER A 336 2.70 -6.35 -3.04
N GLU A 337 3.84 -6.64 -3.69
CA GLU A 337 4.02 -7.90 -4.42
C GLU A 337 3.98 -9.14 -3.50
N PHE A 338 4.27 -9.02 -2.20
CA PHE A 338 4.05 -10.11 -1.25
C PHE A 338 2.58 -10.52 -1.17
N TRP A 339 1.66 -9.55 -1.20
CA TRP A 339 0.22 -9.81 -1.26
C TRP A 339 -0.25 -10.15 -2.68
N HIS A 340 0.10 -9.34 -3.67
CA HIS A 340 -0.39 -9.50 -5.05
C HIS A 340 0.03 -10.84 -5.65
N THR A 341 1.22 -11.33 -5.35
CA THR A 341 1.71 -12.61 -5.86
C THR A 341 1.06 -13.79 -5.15
N THR A 342 0.78 -13.68 -3.84
CA THR A 342 0.15 -14.78 -3.07
C THR A 342 -1.36 -14.88 -3.30
N HIS A 343 -2.05 -13.75 -3.45
CA HIS A 343 -3.52 -13.66 -3.55
C HIS A 343 -4.02 -13.36 -4.97
N GLY A 344 -3.12 -13.13 -5.93
CA GLY A 344 -3.44 -12.86 -7.32
C GLY A 344 -3.83 -14.12 -8.09
N VAL A 345 -2.93 -14.59 -8.94
CA VAL A 345 -3.19 -15.73 -9.87
C VAL A 345 -3.38 -17.04 -9.10
N PHE A 346 -2.69 -17.23 -7.98
CA PHE A 346 -2.67 -18.49 -7.22
C PHE A 346 -3.66 -18.54 -6.04
N GLY A 347 -4.33 -17.43 -5.74
CA GLY A 347 -5.22 -17.32 -4.58
C GLY A 347 -6.63 -17.85 -4.87
N LYS A 348 -7.21 -18.65 -3.96
CA LYS A 348 -8.63 -19.06 -4.00
C LYS A 348 -9.56 -18.00 -3.37
N GLY A 349 -9.28 -16.72 -3.62
CA GLY A 349 -10.00 -15.56 -3.07
C GLY A 349 -9.28 -14.83 -1.92
N HIS A 350 -9.81 -13.69 -1.50
CA HIS A 350 -9.18 -12.75 -0.55
C HIS A 350 -9.28 -13.20 0.93
N LYS A 351 -9.71 -14.44 1.20
CA LYS A 351 -10.07 -14.93 2.55
C LYS A 351 -9.26 -16.14 3.03
N THR A 352 -8.32 -16.64 2.23
CA THR A 352 -7.48 -17.76 2.66
C THR A 352 -6.18 -17.23 3.23
N ALA A 353 -5.89 -17.54 4.49
CA ALA A 353 -4.60 -17.26 5.09
C ALA A 353 -3.47 -17.87 4.25
N TYR A 354 -2.33 -17.17 4.19
CA TYR A 354 -1.16 -17.66 3.47
C TYR A 354 -0.60 -18.91 4.13
N ASP A 355 -0.46 -19.97 3.35
CA ASP A 355 0.18 -21.22 3.75
C ASP A 355 1.19 -21.60 2.67
N LEU A 356 2.46 -21.78 3.05
CA LEU A 356 3.55 -22.02 2.12
C LEU A 356 3.32 -23.29 1.29
N ALA A 357 2.89 -24.38 1.92
CA ALA A 357 2.71 -25.67 1.25
C ALA A 357 1.59 -25.59 0.19
N THR A 358 0.44 -25.01 0.55
CA THR A 358 -0.68 -24.78 -0.36
C THR A 358 -0.28 -23.83 -1.49
N TYR A 359 0.45 -22.75 -1.17
CA TYR A 359 0.90 -21.78 -2.15
C TYR A 359 1.85 -22.42 -3.17
N GLN A 360 2.90 -23.13 -2.73
CA GLN A 360 3.84 -23.82 -3.61
C GLN A 360 3.13 -24.81 -4.53
N LYS A 361 2.19 -25.59 -3.99
CA LYS A 361 1.38 -26.50 -4.78
C LYS A 361 0.60 -25.75 -5.88
N ASN A 362 -0.14 -24.71 -5.53
CA ASN A 362 -0.92 -23.94 -6.51
C ASN A 362 -0.02 -23.30 -7.58
N VAL A 363 1.19 -22.86 -7.21
CA VAL A 363 2.16 -22.30 -8.15
C VAL A 363 2.64 -23.35 -9.15
N VAL A 364 3.05 -24.54 -8.67
CA VAL A 364 3.47 -25.63 -9.55
C VAL A 364 2.33 -26.09 -10.46
N ASP A 365 1.13 -26.28 -9.91
CA ASP A 365 -0.05 -26.70 -10.67
C ASP A 365 -0.42 -25.69 -11.76
N PHE A 366 -0.19 -24.39 -11.55
CA PHE A 366 -0.44 -23.35 -12.56
C PHE A 366 0.71 -23.24 -13.58
N CYS A 367 1.96 -23.19 -13.11
CA CYS A 367 3.12 -22.91 -13.96
C CYS A 367 3.46 -24.06 -14.91
N THR A 368 2.99 -25.27 -14.62
CA THR A 368 3.14 -26.45 -15.49
C THR A 368 2.06 -26.56 -16.57
N GLN A 369 1.01 -25.71 -16.54
CA GLN A 369 -0.03 -25.69 -17.57
C GLN A 369 0.47 -25.05 -18.86
N ASN A 370 -0.12 -25.48 -19.98
CA ASN A 370 0.11 -24.85 -21.27
C ASN A 370 -0.53 -23.47 -21.32
N TRP A 371 0.14 -22.51 -21.98
CA TRP A 371 -0.37 -21.16 -22.13
C TRP A 371 -1.75 -21.10 -22.79
N SER A 372 -2.02 -21.97 -23.77
CA SER A 372 -3.33 -22.06 -24.42
C SER A 372 -4.45 -22.42 -23.44
N GLU A 373 -4.18 -23.29 -22.45
CA GLU A 373 -5.17 -23.65 -21.42
C GLU A 373 -5.37 -22.49 -20.45
N ILE A 374 -4.28 -21.85 -20.02
CA ILE A 374 -4.34 -20.67 -19.15
C ILE A 374 -5.17 -19.57 -19.83
N GLU A 375 -4.91 -19.27 -21.10
CA GLU A 375 -5.59 -18.22 -21.86
C GLU A 375 -7.11 -18.48 -21.96
N THR A 376 -7.53 -19.72 -22.19
CA THR A 376 -8.95 -20.08 -22.25
C THR A 376 -9.69 -19.89 -20.92
N ASN A 377 -8.99 -20.03 -19.79
CA ASN A 377 -9.56 -19.93 -18.45
C ASN A 377 -9.57 -18.49 -17.88
N ILE A 378 -9.01 -17.51 -18.60
CA ILE A 378 -9.01 -16.10 -18.19
C ILE A 378 -10.40 -15.49 -18.46
N HIS A 379 -11.35 -15.69 -17.53
CA HIS A 379 -12.67 -15.07 -17.61
C HIS A 379 -12.65 -13.60 -17.15
N ALA A 380 -13.21 -12.69 -17.95
CA ALA A 380 -13.38 -11.27 -17.59
C ALA A 380 -14.56 -11.11 -16.62
N ARG A 381 -14.26 -10.77 -15.35
CA ARG A 381 -15.30 -10.36 -14.38
C ARG A 381 -14.99 -9.03 -13.65
N LYS A 382 -13.74 -8.52 -13.69
CA LYS A 382 -13.30 -7.31 -12.94
C LYS A 382 -12.11 -6.52 -13.53
N LYS A 383 -11.28 -7.14 -14.38
CA LYS A 383 -10.12 -6.51 -15.05
C LYS A 383 -10.23 -6.80 -16.54
N SER A 384 -9.65 -5.93 -17.39
CA SER A 384 -9.55 -6.20 -18.82
C SER A 384 -8.85 -7.54 -19.06
N ALA A 385 -9.26 -8.26 -20.12
CA ALA A 385 -8.66 -9.53 -20.47
C ALA A 385 -7.14 -9.41 -20.65
N ALA A 386 -6.69 -8.31 -21.27
CA ALA A 386 -5.28 -7.99 -21.46
C ALA A 386 -4.50 -7.87 -20.13
N GLN A 387 -5.05 -7.18 -19.12
CA GLN A 387 -4.37 -7.05 -17.83
C GLN A 387 -4.29 -8.39 -17.09
N LYS A 388 -5.32 -9.24 -17.21
CA LYS A 388 -5.28 -10.59 -16.63
C LYS A 388 -4.28 -11.49 -17.32
N ALA A 389 -4.20 -11.44 -18.64
CA ALA A 389 -3.19 -12.16 -19.42
C ALA A 389 -1.78 -11.73 -19.00
N LYS A 390 -1.52 -10.42 -18.89
CA LYS A 390 -0.23 -9.91 -18.39
C LYS A 390 0.10 -10.43 -16.99
N ASN A 391 -0.86 -10.39 -16.07
CA ASN A 391 -0.66 -10.92 -14.71
C ASN A 391 -0.37 -12.42 -14.71
N ALA A 392 -1.07 -13.21 -15.54
CA ALA A 392 -0.86 -14.65 -15.67
C ALA A 392 0.52 -14.98 -16.27
N GLN A 393 0.94 -14.22 -17.29
CA GLN A 393 2.26 -14.34 -17.91
C GLN A 393 3.40 -14.10 -16.90
N GLU A 394 3.29 -13.08 -16.05
CA GLU A 394 4.33 -12.72 -15.09
C GLU A 394 4.30 -13.57 -13.81
N ALA A 395 3.23 -14.36 -13.60
CA ALA A 395 2.92 -15.01 -12.33
C ALA A 395 4.03 -15.95 -11.85
N CYS A 396 4.55 -16.79 -12.75
CA CYS A 396 5.52 -17.83 -12.40
C CYS A 396 6.87 -17.24 -11.98
N PHE A 397 7.37 -16.24 -12.70
CA PHE A 397 8.57 -15.51 -12.27
C PHE A 397 8.36 -14.81 -10.92
N LYS A 398 7.24 -14.10 -10.74
CA LYS A 398 6.98 -13.40 -9.47
C LYS A 398 6.88 -14.36 -8.29
N ALA A 399 6.27 -15.53 -8.49
CA ALA A 399 6.19 -16.57 -7.48
C ALA A 399 7.57 -17.13 -7.10
N SER A 400 8.43 -17.42 -8.09
CA SER A 400 9.78 -17.91 -7.80
C SER A 400 10.61 -16.84 -7.08
N TRP A 401 10.49 -15.58 -7.48
CA TRP A 401 11.19 -14.46 -6.86
C TRP A 401 10.71 -14.23 -5.43
N LEU A 402 9.41 -14.26 -5.17
CA LEU A 402 8.84 -14.16 -3.82
C LEU A 402 9.37 -15.27 -2.91
N ILE A 403 9.33 -16.53 -3.37
CA ILE A 403 9.81 -17.68 -2.59
C ILE A 403 11.29 -17.51 -2.25
N ASN A 404 12.12 -17.17 -3.25
CA ASN A 404 13.55 -16.99 -3.04
C ASN A 404 13.87 -15.82 -2.11
N VAL A 405 13.22 -14.66 -2.28
CA VAL A 405 13.45 -13.49 -1.41
C VAL A 405 13.01 -13.79 0.03
N LEU A 406 11.86 -14.43 0.22
CA LEU A 406 11.30 -14.66 1.55
C LEU A 406 12.07 -15.73 2.32
N TYR A 407 12.33 -16.88 1.69
CA TYR A 407 12.82 -18.06 2.38
C TYR A 407 14.32 -18.26 2.26
N GLU A 408 14.92 -18.03 1.09
CA GLU A 408 16.38 -18.13 0.92
C GLU A 408 17.08 -16.79 1.22
N GLY A 409 16.37 -15.70 0.97
CA GLY A 409 16.84 -14.33 1.13
C GLY A 409 16.80 -13.86 2.58
N ILE A 410 15.60 -13.61 3.08
CA ILE A 410 15.34 -13.11 4.44
C ILE A 410 15.49 -14.23 5.48
N GLY A 411 15.17 -15.47 5.10
CA GLY A 411 15.29 -16.63 6.00
C GLY A 411 14.05 -16.83 6.87
N ILE A 412 12.86 -16.41 6.43
CA ILE A 412 11.61 -16.71 7.15
C ILE A 412 11.52 -18.24 7.38
N PRO A 413 11.24 -18.72 8.60
CA PRO A 413 11.08 -20.15 8.86
C PRO A 413 9.99 -20.77 7.99
N ARG A 414 10.06 -22.10 7.76
CA ARG A 414 9.03 -22.84 7.00
C ARG A 414 8.19 -23.73 7.92
N PRO A 415 7.10 -23.21 8.53
CA PRO A 415 6.20 -24.02 9.35
C PRO A 415 5.73 -25.26 8.58
N GLY A 416 5.92 -26.45 9.15
CA GLY A 416 5.42 -27.72 8.59
C GLY A 416 6.31 -28.41 7.54
N LEU A 417 7.41 -27.80 7.10
CA LEU A 417 8.42 -28.46 6.24
C LEU A 417 9.73 -28.75 6.99
N GLU A 418 9.93 -28.14 8.14
CA GLU A 418 11.05 -28.42 9.04
C GLU A 418 10.66 -29.53 10.03
N HIS A 419 11.35 -30.66 9.96
CA HIS A 419 11.30 -31.67 11.03
C HIS A 419 11.92 -31.11 12.31
N THR A 420 11.09 -30.55 13.19
CA THR A 420 11.37 -30.49 14.62
C THR A 420 10.26 -31.21 15.39
N PRO A 421 10.60 -32.17 16.27
CA PRO A 421 9.62 -32.98 16.98
C PRO A 421 9.12 -32.22 18.21
N ASN A 422 7.98 -31.54 18.10
CA ASN A 422 7.17 -31.18 19.27
C ASN A 422 5.71 -31.55 18.99
N PRO A 423 5.25 -32.74 19.44
CA PRO A 423 3.87 -33.15 19.28
C PRO A 423 3.03 -32.41 20.32
N GLY A 424 2.31 -31.35 19.91
CA GLY A 424 1.45 -30.64 20.85
C GLY A 424 0.50 -29.58 20.29
N LEU A 425 0.71 -29.01 19.11
CA LEU A 425 -0.19 -28.00 18.56
C LEU A 425 -0.77 -28.42 17.21
N ASN A 426 -1.97 -29.00 17.26
CA ASN A 426 -2.85 -29.08 16.10
C ASN A 426 -3.35 -27.67 15.77
N VAL A 427 -2.58 -26.89 15.01
CA VAL A 427 -3.08 -25.65 14.39
C VAL A 427 -3.68 -26.02 13.05
N THR A 428 -4.92 -26.51 13.06
CA THR A 428 -5.74 -26.52 11.84
C THR A 428 -7.15 -26.04 12.15
N LYS A 429 -7.59 -25.09 11.31
CA LYS A 429 -8.98 -24.60 11.12
C LYS A 429 -9.56 -23.74 12.25
N GLY A 430 -9.11 -22.49 12.33
CA GLY A 430 -9.79 -21.43 13.10
C GLY A 430 -9.24 -19.99 12.95
N THR A 431 -8.30 -19.75 12.02
CA THR A 431 -7.33 -18.64 12.16
C THR A 431 -7.66 -17.35 11.39
N MET A 432 -8.91 -16.90 11.39
CA MET A 432 -9.21 -15.52 10.99
C MET A 432 -10.00 -14.73 12.05
N GLU A 433 -10.81 -15.40 12.87
CA GLU A 433 -11.51 -14.74 13.98
C GLU A 433 -10.63 -14.68 15.24
N ASP A 434 -9.90 -15.76 15.55
CA ASP A 434 -9.03 -15.82 16.74
C ASP A 434 -7.70 -15.03 16.58
N ALA A 435 -7.24 -14.80 15.34
CA ALA A 435 -6.05 -13.99 15.07
C ALA A 435 -6.30 -12.48 15.28
N LYS A 436 -7.56 -12.03 15.18
CA LYS A 436 -7.94 -10.64 15.46
C LYS A 436 -7.81 -10.25 16.94
N GLU A 437 -7.92 -11.23 17.85
CA GLU A 437 -7.78 -10.98 19.28
C GLU A 437 -6.35 -11.20 19.81
N LYS A 438 -5.46 -11.86 19.06
CA LYS A 438 -4.09 -12.21 19.51
C LYS A 438 -2.94 -11.73 18.61
N GLY A 439 -3.23 -10.95 17.57
CA GLY A 439 -2.22 -10.40 16.67
C GLY A 439 -1.67 -11.40 15.64
N PHE A 440 -0.84 -10.88 14.74
CA PHE A 440 -0.22 -11.64 13.65
C PHE A 440 0.92 -12.50 14.22
N VAL A 441 0.61 -13.73 14.64
CA VAL A 441 1.56 -14.62 15.35
C VAL A 441 2.45 -15.48 14.45
N ASP A 442 2.15 -15.55 13.15
CA ASP A 442 3.02 -16.26 12.21
C ASP A 442 4.24 -15.40 11.88
N PRO A 443 5.43 -16.00 11.65
CA PRO A 443 6.63 -15.25 11.28
C PRO A 443 6.45 -14.36 10.05
N PHE A 444 5.52 -14.70 9.15
CA PHE A 444 5.19 -13.90 7.98
C PHE A 444 3.71 -14.00 7.63
N GLN A 445 3.08 -12.85 7.36
CA GLN A 445 1.74 -12.78 6.80
C GLN A 445 1.67 -11.69 5.71
N PRO A 446 1.30 -12.04 4.47
CA PRO A 446 1.04 -11.05 3.44
C PRO A 446 -0.34 -10.40 3.66
N VAL A 447 -0.43 -9.08 3.52
CA VAL A 447 -1.68 -8.31 3.65
C VAL A 447 -1.78 -7.21 2.60
N ASN A 448 -3.01 -6.89 2.20
CA ASN A 448 -3.32 -5.63 1.48
C ASN A 448 -3.81 -4.55 2.44
N GLU A 449 -4.69 -4.97 3.35
CA GLU A 449 -5.45 -4.10 4.23
C GLU A 449 -5.47 -4.70 5.64
N ILE A 450 -5.44 -3.82 6.63
CA ILE A 450 -5.63 -4.15 8.04
C ILE A 450 -6.85 -3.36 8.49
N ASP A 451 -7.88 -4.06 8.98
CA ASP A 451 -9.18 -3.48 9.35
C ASP A 451 -9.81 -2.58 8.27
N GLY A 452 -9.65 -2.97 7.00
CA GLY A 452 -10.19 -2.26 5.84
C GLY A 452 -9.42 -1.00 5.45
N VAL A 453 -8.21 -0.81 5.99
CA VAL A 453 -7.30 0.27 5.64
C VAL A 453 -6.07 -0.29 4.95
N GLU A 454 -5.77 0.22 3.75
CA GLU A 454 -4.57 -0.15 2.98
C GLU A 454 -3.30 0.13 3.80
N VAL A 455 -2.41 -0.86 3.86
CA VAL A 455 -1.09 -0.71 4.48
C VAL A 455 -0.16 -0.04 3.47
N SER A 456 0.04 1.27 3.63
CA SER A 456 0.90 2.07 2.75
C SER A 456 1.85 2.94 3.56
N TRP A 457 3.09 3.09 3.09
CA TRP A 457 4.08 3.98 3.70
C TRP A 457 3.57 5.44 3.79
N THR A 458 2.69 5.84 2.88
CA THR A 458 2.05 7.16 2.89
C THR A 458 1.27 7.42 4.18
N LEU A 459 0.60 6.41 4.73
CA LEU A 459 -0.07 6.51 6.04
C LEU A 459 0.95 6.77 7.14
N GLY A 460 2.09 6.07 7.15
CA GLY A 460 3.14 6.27 8.16
C GLY A 460 3.72 7.69 8.15
N LYS A 461 3.92 8.28 6.96
CA LYS A 461 4.31 9.69 6.81
C LYS A 461 3.25 10.62 7.43
N MET A 462 1.97 10.35 7.21
CA MET A 462 0.89 11.17 7.79
C MET A 462 0.71 10.94 9.29
N VAL A 463 0.90 9.73 9.82
CA VAL A 463 0.93 9.43 11.27
C VAL A 463 2.01 10.28 11.93
N LEU A 464 3.21 10.29 11.37
CA LEU A 464 4.32 11.09 11.86
C LEU A 464 3.98 12.59 11.82
N TYR A 465 3.42 13.06 10.71
CA TYR A 465 2.99 14.46 10.56
C TYR A 465 1.91 14.86 11.58
N ALA A 466 0.88 14.04 11.77
CA ALA A 466 -0.19 14.34 12.71
C ALA A 466 0.33 14.33 14.16
N ALA A 467 1.19 13.37 14.53
CA ALA A 467 1.83 13.34 15.84
C ALA A 467 2.67 14.59 16.12
N GLY A 468 3.36 15.14 15.12
CA GLY A 468 4.14 16.38 15.27
C GLY A 468 3.31 17.64 15.52
N GLN A 469 1.99 17.60 15.24
CA GLN A 469 1.06 18.70 15.56
C GLN A 469 0.57 18.69 17.00
N VAL A 470 0.78 17.61 17.76
CA VAL A 470 0.34 17.53 19.16
C VAL A 470 1.31 18.34 20.04
N PRO A 471 0.86 19.18 20.99
CA PRO A 471 1.75 19.87 21.92
C PRO A 471 2.45 18.90 22.89
N PRO A 472 3.74 19.11 23.23
CA PRO A 472 4.48 18.22 24.11
C PRO A 472 4.08 18.38 25.60
N LYS A 473 4.06 17.26 26.33
CA LYS A 473 3.90 17.20 27.78
C LYS A 473 5.29 17.33 28.44
N GLY A 474 5.84 18.55 28.46
CA GLY A 474 7.16 18.84 29.04
C GLY A 474 8.20 19.24 28.00
N THR A 475 9.36 18.57 27.98
CA THR A 475 10.48 18.92 27.10
C THR A 475 10.12 18.74 25.62
N ALA A 476 10.35 19.80 24.83
CA ALA A 476 9.91 19.94 23.45
C ALA A 476 10.82 19.22 22.43
N LEU A 477 11.09 17.94 22.62
CA LEU A 477 11.82 17.17 21.60
C LEU A 477 10.97 17.02 20.33
N PRO A 478 11.53 17.20 19.12
CA PRO A 478 10.77 17.13 17.88
C PRO A 478 10.36 15.69 17.56
N VAL A 479 9.13 15.52 17.06
CA VAL A 479 8.65 14.28 16.43
C VAL A 479 9.35 14.13 15.08
N GLY A 480 9.80 12.92 14.76
CA GLY A 480 10.64 12.67 13.60
C GLY A 480 11.45 11.39 13.74
N PHE A 481 12.46 11.23 12.90
CA PHE A 481 13.40 10.11 12.99
C PHE A 481 14.80 10.54 12.59
N GLY A 482 15.82 9.80 13.01
CA GLY A 482 17.22 10.06 12.65
C GLY A 482 18.12 8.92 13.12
N SER A 483 19.43 9.09 13.03
CA SER A 483 20.36 8.09 13.58
C SER A 483 20.19 7.93 15.09
N ASN A 484 20.28 6.70 15.59
CA ASN A 484 20.12 6.36 17.02
C ASN A 484 21.39 6.65 17.86
N VAL A 485 22.34 7.44 17.33
CA VAL A 485 23.58 7.79 18.03
C VAL A 485 23.49 9.17 18.66
N ALA A 486 24.01 9.30 19.88
CA ALA A 486 24.00 10.57 20.60
C ALA A 486 24.80 11.63 19.84
N GLY A 487 24.21 12.82 19.65
CA GLY A 487 24.85 13.94 18.94
C GLY A 487 24.74 13.86 17.40
N ALA A 488 23.98 12.92 16.85
CA ALA A 488 23.68 12.90 15.42
C ALA A 488 22.95 14.18 14.99
N THR A 489 23.28 14.68 13.79
CA THR A 489 22.71 15.91 13.22
C THR A 489 21.72 15.65 12.09
N ASP A 490 21.45 14.39 11.79
CA ASP A 490 20.61 13.91 10.68
C ASP A 490 19.14 13.68 11.09
N PHE A 491 18.70 14.27 12.20
CA PHE A 491 17.31 14.10 12.65
C PHE A 491 16.34 14.84 11.72
N GLU A 492 15.51 14.08 11.03
CA GLU A 492 14.46 14.55 10.15
C GLU A 492 13.15 14.77 10.93
N PRO A 493 12.67 16.02 11.06
CA PRO A 493 11.41 16.29 11.74
C PRO A 493 10.21 15.80 10.90
N ALA A 494 9.07 15.61 11.56
CA ALA A 494 7.82 15.16 10.95
C ALA A 494 7.33 16.02 9.76
N GLY A 495 7.81 17.25 9.62
CA GLY A 495 7.32 18.26 8.67
C GLY A 495 6.18 19.11 9.22
N SER A 496 5.73 18.82 10.44
CA SER A 496 4.77 19.62 11.21
C SER A 496 5.40 20.10 12.51
N LYS A 497 4.85 21.20 13.04
CA LYS A 497 5.10 21.67 14.40
C LYS A 497 3.75 22.02 15.02
N PHE A 498 3.64 21.90 16.33
CA PHE A 498 2.53 22.51 17.04
C PHE A 498 2.55 24.02 16.77
N SER A 499 1.45 24.52 16.20
CA SER A 499 1.17 25.95 16.09
C SER A 499 -0.07 26.21 16.93
N PRO A 500 0.01 27.03 17.99
CA PRO A 500 -1.17 27.37 18.77
C PRO A 500 -2.15 28.10 17.87
N VAL A 501 -3.25 27.44 17.52
CA VAL A 501 -4.38 28.12 16.89
C VAL A 501 -5.00 28.98 17.98
N MET A 502 -5.07 30.30 17.76
CA MET A 502 -5.87 31.19 18.60
C MET A 502 -7.34 30.79 18.39
N ILE A 503 -7.87 29.99 19.32
CA ILE A 503 -9.29 29.67 19.35
C ILE A 503 -9.97 30.89 19.94
N GLU A 504 -10.56 31.74 19.09
CA GLU A 504 -11.60 32.66 19.56
C GLU A 504 -12.72 31.82 20.18
N ASN A 505 -13.20 32.22 21.36
CA ASN A 505 -14.20 31.52 22.16
C ASN A 505 -15.46 31.21 21.32
N GLU A 506 -15.52 30.03 20.72
CA GLU A 506 -16.70 29.47 20.07
C GLU A 506 -17.16 28.27 20.90
N ASP A 507 -17.91 28.57 21.96
CA ASP A 507 -18.58 27.58 22.83
C ASP A 507 -19.89 27.04 22.21
N ASP A 508 -20.22 27.39 20.96
CA ASP A 508 -21.54 27.13 20.36
C ASP A 508 -21.63 25.90 19.42
N ASP A 509 -20.54 25.14 19.16
CA ASP A 509 -20.51 24.11 18.09
C ASP A 509 -20.64 22.63 18.52
N ASP A 510 -20.84 22.32 19.81
CA ASP A 510 -20.84 20.92 20.30
C ASP A 510 -22.01 20.07 19.72
N TRP A 511 -23.09 20.73 19.29
CA TRP A 511 -24.23 20.08 18.62
C TRP A 511 -23.94 19.69 17.16
N ASP A 512 -23.17 20.49 16.42
CA ASP A 512 -22.78 20.14 15.05
C ASP A 512 -21.72 19.03 15.07
N ASP A 513 -20.84 19.06 16.08
CA ASP A 513 -19.80 18.06 16.30
C ASP A 513 -20.35 16.64 16.53
N THR A 514 -21.44 16.53 17.30
CA THR A 514 -22.15 15.27 17.57
C THR A 514 -23.00 14.82 16.38
N ALA A 515 -23.64 15.74 15.66
CA ALA A 515 -24.40 15.44 14.45
C ALA A 515 -23.50 14.89 13.33
N ASP A 516 -22.32 15.47 13.12
CA ASP A 516 -21.35 14.99 12.13
C ASP A 516 -20.75 13.64 12.51
N GLU A 517 -20.50 13.39 13.80
CA GLU A 517 -20.02 12.08 14.24
C GLU A 517 -21.09 10.99 14.06
N LEU A 518 -22.36 11.34 14.26
CA LEU A 518 -23.50 10.47 13.95
C LEU A 518 -23.64 10.26 12.44
N LEU A 519 -23.40 11.26 11.59
CA LEU A 519 -23.41 11.15 10.14
C LEU A 519 -22.25 10.29 9.62
N ASP A 520 -21.05 10.44 10.16
CA ASP A 520 -19.88 9.60 9.83
C ASP A 520 -20.10 8.15 10.28
N LYS A 521 -20.67 7.92 11.48
CA LYS A 521 -21.08 6.58 11.94
C LYS A 521 -22.23 6.00 11.11
N ALA A 522 -23.10 6.84 10.56
CA ALA A 522 -24.19 6.41 9.68
C ALA A 522 -23.72 6.10 8.25
N LYS A 523 -22.71 6.83 7.74
CA LYS A 523 -22.09 6.56 6.43
C LYS A 523 -21.28 5.26 6.42
N THR A 524 -20.61 4.92 7.53
CA THR A 524 -19.81 3.69 7.63
C THR A 524 -20.66 2.43 7.84
N LYS A 525 -21.90 2.56 8.33
CA LYS A 525 -22.86 1.45 8.46
C LYS A 525 -23.97 1.58 7.41
N SER A 526 -23.62 1.28 6.16
CA SER A 526 -24.58 1.26 5.04
C SER A 526 -25.68 0.21 5.27
N GLY A 527 -26.93 0.63 5.16
CA GLY A 527 -28.15 -0.19 5.23
C GLY A 527 -29.11 0.19 6.36
N SER A 528 -28.69 0.10 7.62
CA SER A 528 -29.59 0.20 8.78
C SER A 528 -29.66 1.60 9.43
N GLY A 529 -28.60 2.39 9.35
CA GLY A 529 -28.51 3.70 9.99
C GLY A 529 -29.45 4.76 9.38
N VAL A 530 -29.60 4.75 8.05
CA VAL A 530 -30.50 5.67 7.34
C VAL A 530 -31.96 5.38 7.69
N LEU A 531 -32.35 4.11 7.81
CA LEU A 531 -33.68 3.71 8.24
C LEU A 531 -33.98 4.16 9.66
N ALA A 532 -33.01 4.07 10.57
CA ALA A 532 -33.16 4.54 11.95
C ALA A 532 -33.35 6.06 12.02
N ILE A 533 -32.60 6.84 11.24
CA ILE A 533 -32.75 8.31 11.18
C ILE A 533 -34.11 8.68 10.58
N ILE A 534 -34.55 8.01 9.52
CA ILE A 534 -35.90 8.21 8.95
C ILE A 534 -36.97 7.86 9.98
N LEU A 535 -36.81 6.77 10.75
CA LEU A 535 -37.74 6.38 11.82
C LEU A 535 -37.80 7.44 12.92
N ILE A 536 -36.66 7.97 13.35
CA ILE A 536 -36.59 9.04 14.35
C ILE A 536 -37.29 10.31 13.83
N LEU A 537 -37.05 10.70 12.58
CA LEU A 537 -37.72 11.85 11.96
C LEU A 537 -39.23 11.64 11.79
N VAL A 538 -39.67 10.42 11.46
CA VAL A 538 -41.09 10.05 11.38
C VAL A 538 -41.74 10.10 12.77
N VAL A 539 -41.06 9.62 13.81
CA VAL A 539 -41.52 9.70 15.21
C VAL A 539 -41.59 11.15 15.66
N PHE A 540 -40.59 11.98 15.35
CA PHE A 540 -40.60 13.41 15.66
C PHE A 540 -41.74 14.14 14.93
N ALA A 541 -41.94 13.87 13.64
CA ALA A 541 -43.04 14.43 12.86
C ALA A 541 -44.42 13.96 13.40
N PHE A 542 -44.51 12.73 13.92
CA PHE A 542 -45.70 12.21 14.59
C PHE A 542 -45.94 12.90 15.95
N LEU A 543 -44.88 13.15 16.72
CA LEU A 543 -44.91 13.85 18.01
C LEU A 543 -45.14 15.37 17.88
N LEU A 544 -44.89 15.96 16.71
CA LEU A 544 -45.19 17.38 16.42
C LEU A 544 -46.60 17.58 15.83
N ARG A 545 -47.30 16.52 15.40
CA ARG A 545 -48.70 16.62 14.98
C ARG A 545 -49.62 16.85 16.19
N LYS A 546 -50.55 17.83 16.10
CA LYS A 546 -51.57 18.09 17.14
C LYS A 546 -52.28 16.79 17.59
N ARG A 547 -52.50 16.66 18.90
CA ARG A 547 -53.06 15.49 19.61
C ARG A 547 -54.29 14.88 18.92
N ASP A 548 -55.17 15.70 18.34
CA ASP A 548 -56.40 15.26 17.67
C ASP A 548 -56.19 14.53 16.33
N ARG A 549 -55.02 14.68 15.69
CA ARG A 549 -54.67 13.94 14.47
C ARG A 549 -54.03 12.58 14.77
N ARG A 550 -53.43 12.40 15.96
CA ARG A 550 -52.82 11.12 16.38
C ARG A 550 -53.88 10.06 16.68
N SER A 551 -54.99 10.42 17.33
CA SER A 551 -56.07 9.45 17.64
C SER A 551 -56.78 8.92 16.39
N ARG A 552 -56.91 9.73 15.34
CA ARG A 552 -57.52 9.31 14.06
C ARG A 552 -56.66 8.31 13.30
N TRP A 553 -55.34 8.35 13.48
CA TRP A 553 -54.43 7.39 12.86
C TRP A 553 -54.49 6.03 13.57
N PHE A 554 -54.52 6.02 14.91
CA PHE A 554 -54.79 4.81 15.70
C PHE A 554 -56.17 4.19 15.36
N GLY A 555 -57.18 5.01 15.10
CA GLY A 555 -58.50 4.54 14.67
C GLY A 555 -58.50 3.82 13.31
N ARG A 556 -57.66 4.24 12.36
CA ARG A 556 -57.55 3.63 11.02
C ARG A 556 -56.69 2.37 11.00
N VAL A 557 -55.61 2.32 11.80
CA VAL A 557 -54.78 1.11 11.92
C VAL A 557 -55.53 0.02 12.70
N ALA A 558 -56.30 0.38 13.74
CA ALA A 558 -57.15 -0.56 14.47
C ALA A 558 -58.32 -1.12 13.63
N SER A 559 -58.80 -0.38 12.60
CA SER A 559 -59.81 -0.90 11.67
C SER A 559 -59.23 -1.82 10.59
N ALA A 560 -57.94 -1.68 10.26
CA ALA A 560 -57.26 -2.53 9.28
C ALA A 560 -56.82 -3.90 9.86
N VAL A 561 -56.55 -3.97 11.16
CA VAL A 561 -56.13 -5.22 11.85
C VAL A 561 -57.34 -6.04 12.34
N ARG A 562 -58.56 -5.51 12.29
CA ARG A 562 -59.79 -6.26 12.59
C ARG A 562 -60.37 -6.89 11.34
N GLY A 563 -59.84 -8.05 10.99
CA GLY A 563 -60.44 -8.96 10.02
C GLY A 563 -61.90 -9.29 10.37
N THR A 564 -62.72 -9.34 9.32
CA THR A 564 -64.15 -9.71 9.30
C THR A 564 -64.47 -10.93 10.17
N ARG A 565 -65.38 -10.79 11.15
CA ARG A 565 -66.03 -11.91 11.83
C ARG A 565 -67.55 -11.86 11.64
N ARG A 566 -68.11 -12.97 11.13
CA ARG A 566 -69.55 -13.27 11.01
C ARG A 566 -70.21 -13.44 12.39
N PRO A 567 -71.54 -13.19 12.51
CA PRO A 567 -72.25 -13.19 13.80
C PRO A 567 -72.67 -14.60 14.25
N GLY A 568 -72.43 -14.92 15.52
CA GLY A 568 -72.94 -16.11 16.22
C GLY A 568 -72.49 -16.10 17.69
N SER A 569 -73.43 -15.88 18.61
CA SER A 569 -73.28 -15.77 20.08
C SER A 569 -72.98 -17.13 20.78
N PRO A 570 -72.74 -17.24 22.13
CA PRO A 570 -72.74 -16.22 23.20
C PRO A 570 -71.54 -16.26 24.20
N ARG A 571 -71.58 -15.24 25.08
CA ARG A 571 -70.70 -14.77 26.16
C ARG A 571 -70.11 -15.82 27.12
N LYS A 572 -68.90 -15.56 27.61
CA LYS A 572 -68.56 -15.73 29.04
C LYS A 572 -67.45 -14.77 29.52
N PHE A 573 -67.63 -14.36 30.77
CA PHE A 573 -66.89 -13.41 31.60
C PHE A 573 -65.38 -13.67 31.71
N GLY A 574 -64.62 -12.60 32.00
CA GLY A 574 -63.48 -12.72 32.94
C GLY A 574 -62.25 -11.87 32.64
N ARG A 575 -62.10 -10.79 33.42
CA ARG A 575 -60.87 -10.18 33.97
C ARG A 575 -59.64 -10.00 33.06
N GLY A 576 -59.23 -8.74 32.94
CA GLY A 576 -57.96 -8.34 32.34
C GLY A 576 -56.73 -8.83 33.11
N PHE A 577 -55.61 -8.87 32.40
CA PHE A 577 -54.29 -9.03 32.99
C PHE A 577 -53.25 -8.23 32.22
N SER A 578 -52.51 -7.44 33.00
CA SER A 578 -51.16 -6.95 32.75
C SER A 578 -50.20 -8.13 32.61
N PHE A 579 -49.18 -8.03 31.75
CA PHE A 579 -48.10 -9.02 31.67
C PHE A 579 -46.74 -8.35 31.44
N THR A 580 -46.17 -7.82 32.53
CA THR A 580 -44.74 -7.90 32.81
C THR A 580 -44.45 -9.28 33.43
N ASN A 581 -43.25 -9.82 33.19
CA ASN A 581 -42.73 -11.14 33.56
C ASN A 581 -43.05 -12.28 32.59
N LYS A 582 -42.14 -12.48 31.62
CA LYS A 582 -41.67 -13.81 31.19
C LYS A 582 -40.32 -13.68 30.47
N LEU A 583 -39.34 -13.11 31.18
CA LEU A 583 -37.94 -13.51 31.02
C LEU A 583 -37.74 -14.73 31.93
N PHE A 584 -36.98 -15.71 31.45
CA PHE A 584 -36.60 -16.98 32.10
C PHE A 584 -37.57 -18.17 31.91
N GLY A 585 -37.15 -19.07 31.02
CA GLY A 585 -37.65 -20.44 30.91
C GLY A 585 -37.11 -21.15 29.68
N ARG A 586 -36.00 -21.89 29.82
CA ARG A 586 -35.58 -22.95 28.88
C ARG A 586 -36.61 -24.10 28.87
N PRO A 587 -36.66 -24.92 27.81
CA PRO A 587 -36.15 -26.30 27.92
C PRO A 587 -35.49 -26.81 26.60
N SER A 588 -34.36 -27.53 26.69
CA SER A 588 -34.16 -29.00 26.67
C SER A 588 -34.21 -29.64 25.27
N ALA A 589 -33.14 -30.36 24.94
CA ALA A 589 -32.89 -31.08 23.70
C ALA A 589 -33.52 -32.49 23.69
N THR A 590 -33.93 -32.97 22.49
CA THR A 590 -33.76 -34.37 22.06
C THR A 590 -33.76 -34.48 20.51
N TYR A 591 -32.94 -35.42 20.05
CA TYR A 591 -32.54 -35.92 18.72
C TYR A 591 -33.64 -36.12 17.64
N GLU A 592 -33.33 -36.00 16.34
CA GLU A 592 -33.37 -37.08 15.32
C GLU A 592 -32.87 -36.61 13.93
N ARG A 593 -32.46 -37.58 13.10
CA ARG A 593 -31.54 -37.57 11.96
C ARG A 593 -32.28 -37.47 10.61
N VAL A 594 -31.57 -37.06 9.52
CA VAL A 594 -31.67 -37.50 8.09
C VAL A 594 -31.73 -36.37 7.03
N LEU A 595 -30.66 -36.34 6.20
CA LEU A 595 -30.44 -36.02 4.77
C LEU A 595 -31.12 -34.84 4.01
N GLU A 596 -30.26 -34.25 3.15
CA GLU A 596 -30.46 -33.83 1.75
C GLU A 596 -30.51 -32.32 1.40
N GLU A 597 -29.54 -31.95 0.55
CA GLU A 597 -29.43 -30.90 -0.50
C GLU A 597 -30.28 -29.62 -0.46
N GLY A 598 -29.62 -28.48 -0.76
CA GLY A 598 -30.29 -27.28 -1.26
C GLY A 598 -29.49 -25.99 -1.11
N GLU A 599 -29.05 -25.45 -2.25
CA GLU A 599 -28.37 -24.17 -2.47
C GLU A 599 -29.10 -22.94 -1.86
N ALA A 600 -28.33 -21.93 -1.44
CA ALA A 600 -28.49 -20.52 -1.85
C ALA A 600 -27.55 -19.62 -1.04
N ASP A 601 -26.42 -19.21 -1.64
CA ASP A 601 -25.55 -18.17 -1.08
C ASP A 601 -26.22 -16.80 -1.21
N GLN A 602 -26.26 -16.11 -0.07
CA GLN A 602 -26.87 -14.82 0.14
C GLN A 602 -25.87 -13.70 -0.25
N PHE A 603 -26.35 -12.79 -1.10
CA PHE A 603 -25.65 -11.61 -1.59
C PHE A 603 -25.24 -10.65 -0.46
N GLU A 604 -23.97 -10.27 -0.41
CA GLU A 604 -23.50 -9.03 0.22
C GLU A 604 -22.85 -8.11 -0.81
N LEU A 605 -23.33 -6.87 -0.83
CA LEU A 605 -23.03 -5.82 -1.81
C LEU A 605 -21.62 -5.24 -1.55
N GLY A 606 -20.68 -5.57 -2.42
CA GLY A 606 -19.40 -4.87 -2.54
C GLY A 606 -19.57 -3.54 -3.28
N SER A 607 -18.90 -2.51 -2.78
CA SER A 607 -18.86 -1.15 -3.31
C SER A 607 -18.38 -1.08 -4.77
N VAL A 608 -19.05 -0.21 -5.51
CA VAL A 608 -18.91 0.04 -6.94
C VAL A 608 -17.62 0.82 -7.22
N ASP A 609 -16.66 0.20 -7.91
CA ASP A 609 -15.62 0.94 -8.65
C ASP A 609 -16.25 1.43 -9.97
N SER A 610 -16.43 2.74 -10.06
CA SER A 610 -16.95 3.43 -11.25
C SER A 610 -15.77 3.95 -12.06
N ASP A 611 -15.31 3.17 -13.03
CA ASP A 611 -14.46 3.64 -14.11
C ASP A 611 -15.29 3.67 -15.41
N GLU A 612 -15.86 4.82 -15.73
CA GLU A 612 -16.30 5.16 -17.08
C GLU A 612 -15.84 6.58 -17.39
N ASN A 613 -14.97 6.72 -18.40
CA ASN A 613 -15.05 7.74 -19.46
C ASN A 613 -13.80 7.69 -20.34
N GLU A 614 -13.89 6.98 -21.46
CA GLU A 614 -13.11 7.32 -22.66
C GLU A 614 -14.07 7.27 -23.86
N HIS A 615 -14.50 8.45 -24.32
CA HIS A 615 -15.06 8.63 -25.64
C HIS A 615 -13.94 9.09 -26.58
N SER A 616 -13.63 8.29 -27.59
CA SER A 616 -12.86 8.70 -28.76
C SER A 616 -13.67 8.39 -30.02
N ASP A 617 -13.80 9.40 -30.87
CA ASP A 617 -14.51 9.43 -32.15
C ASP A 617 -13.57 9.05 -33.31
N SER A 618 -14.09 8.29 -34.30
CA SER A 618 -13.72 8.16 -35.73
C SER A 618 -14.07 6.74 -36.24
N SER A 619 -14.62 6.45 -37.43
CA SER A 619 -15.15 7.22 -38.57
C SER A 619 -15.85 6.24 -39.54
N GLU A 620 -16.84 6.75 -40.30
CA GLU A 620 -17.37 6.32 -41.62
C GLU A 620 -18.19 5.01 -41.81
N GLY A 621 -19.37 5.16 -42.45
CA GLY A 621 -20.15 4.03 -43.00
C GLY A 621 -21.65 4.25 -43.32
N SER A 622 -21.97 5.24 -44.16
CA SER A 622 -23.18 5.42 -45.01
C SER A 622 -24.44 4.54 -44.82
N ARG A 623 -25.60 5.18 -44.55
CA ARG A 623 -26.90 4.91 -45.24
C ARG A 623 -27.93 6.03 -45.01
N ALA A 624 -28.63 6.37 -46.09
CA ALA A 624 -29.51 7.52 -46.27
C ALA A 624 -30.91 7.39 -45.64
N GLY A 625 -31.54 8.53 -45.30
CA GLY A 625 -33.00 8.59 -45.10
C GLY A 625 -33.60 9.82 -44.38
N ARG A 626 -33.90 10.87 -45.15
CA ARG A 626 -35.08 11.80 -45.08
C ARG A 626 -35.35 12.74 -43.87
N SER A 627 -35.35 14.05 -44.20
CA SER A 627 -36.24 15.20 -43.80
C SER A 627 -36.54 15.44 -42.31
N SER A 628 -36.41 16.63 -41.71
CA SER A 628 -37.03 17.95 -42.03
C SER A 628 -36.34 18.99 -41.10
N GLY A 629 -35.85 20.15 -41.53
CA GLY A 629 -36.63 21.38 -41.72
C GLY A 629 -36.76 22.24 -40.44
N LEU A 630 -35.89 23.26 -40.26
CA LEU A 630 -36.23 24.70 -40.09
C LEU A 630 -35.17 25.53 -39.32
N ALA A 631 -34.80 26.63 -39.98
CA ALA A 631 -34.48 27.97 -39.45
C ALA A 631 -33.16 28.24 -38.67
N THR A 632 -32.17 28.69 -39.43
CA THR A 632 -31.17 29.73 -39.06
C THR A 632 -31.83 31.09 -38.76
N PRO A 633 -31.10 32.05 -38.16
CA PRO A 633 -30.40 33.01 -39.03
C PRO A 633 -28.91 33.20 -38.70
N LYS A 634 -28.18 33.51 -39.78
CA LYS A 634 -26.75 33.86 -39.86
C LYS A 634 -26.51 35.32 -39.46
N LEU A 635 -25.30 35.59 -39.00
CA LEU A 635 -24.57 36.84 -39.27
C LEU A 635 -23.15 36.47 -39.75
N ASN A 636 -22.87 36.83 -41.00
CA ASN A 636 -21.55 36.87 -41.63
C ASN A 636 -20.99 38.28 -41.46
N ILE A 637 -19.67 38.42 -41.39
CA ILE A 637 -18.85 39.27 -42.30
C ILE A 637 -17.35 39.05 -42.00
N GLU A 638 -16.67 38.59 -43.06
CA GLU A 638 -15.30 38.85 -43.59
C GLU A 638 -14.10 38.91 -42.63
N ARG A 639 -13.05 38.08 -42.72
CA ARG A 639 -12.07 37.76 -43.79
C ARG A 639 -11.15 38.92 -44.19
N PHE A 640 -9.87 38.82 -43.81
CA PHE A 640 -8.73 39.38 -44.55
C PHE A 640 -7.55 38.42 -44.47
N ASP A 641 -6.94 38.19 -45.63
CA ASP A 641 -5.86 37.25 -45.93
C ASP A 641 -4.45 37.79 -45.57
N ASP A 642 -3.54 36.82 -45.43
CA ASP A 642 -2.10 36.78 -45.75
C ASP A 642 -1.11 37.84 -45.24
N VAL A 643 0.01 37.34 -44.66
CA VAL A 643 1.40 37.48 -45.18
C VAL A 643 2.40 36.86 -44.17
N ARG A 644 3.18 35.87 -44.63
CA ARG A 644 4.53 35.50 -44.12
C ARG A 644 5.58 36.00 -45.13
N PRO A 645 6.90 35.83 -44.90
CA PRO A 645 7.81 36.31 -43.85
C PRO A 645 8.93 37.20 -44.51
N PRO A 646 10.11 37.43 -43.88
CA PRO A 646 11.24 36.58 -44.27
C PRO A 646 12.32 36.31 -43.19
N PHE A 647 13.12 35.29 -43.49
CA PHE A 647 14.39 34.87 -42.87
C PHE A 647 15.51 35.92 -43.01
N SER A 648 16.49 35.90 -42.09
CA SER A 648 17.93 35.94 -42.44
C SER A 648 18.83 35.51 -41.27
N MET A 649 19.92 34.84 -41.63
CA MET A 649 21.04 34.38 -40.80
C MET A 649 22.12 35.47 -40.66
N ASP A 650 22.87 35.47 -39.55
CA ASP A 650 24.36 35.45 -39.46
C ASP A 650 24.78 35.66 -37.98
N ARG A 651 25.61 34.83 -37.33
CA ARG A 651 27.05 34.50 -37.47
C ARG A 651 27.98 35.44 -36.67
N GLY A 652 28.72 34.85 -35.71
CA GLY A 652 29.80 35.45 -34.91
C GLY A 652 29.56 35.24 -33.41
N GLY A 653 30.26 34.42 -32.63
CA GLY A 653 31.64 33.94 -32.72
C GLY A 653 32.49 34.65 -31.66
N LEU A 654 32.64 34.07 -30.47
CA LEU A 654 33.77 34.37 -29.60
C LEU A 654 34.09 33.16 -28.71
N ALA A 655 35.24 32.57 -29.00
CA ALA A 655 35.90 31.53 -28.22
C ALA A 655 36.71 32.17 -27.09
N VAL A 656 36.69 31.57 -25.90
CA VAL A 656 37.82 31.64 -24.98
C VAL A 656 38.13 30.23 -24.50
N ARG A 657 39.26 29.72 -24.99
CA ARG A 657 39.98 28.55 -24.50
C ARG A 657 40.78 28.97 -23.27
N THR A 658 40.79 28.13 -22.24
CA THR A 658 41.99 27.89 -21.42
C THR A 658 42.07 26.39 -21.13
N GLU A 659 42.97 25.70 -21.82
CA GLU A 659 43.44 24.36 -21.48
C GLU A 659 44.47 24.43 -20.35
N SER A 660 44.56 23.35 -19.54
CA SER A 660 45.77 22.67 -19.02
C SER A 660 45.31 21.73 -17.89
N ARG A 661 45.05 20.42 -18.08
CA ARG A 661 45.97 19.29 -18.30
C ARG A 661 46.90 19.04 -17.09
N GLU A 662 46.62 18.00 -16.28
CA GLU A 662 47.47 16.80 -16.08
C GLU A 662 47.13 15.94 -14.84
N ARG A 663 46.94 14.63 -15.11
CA ARG A 663 47.49 13.42 -14.48
C ARG A 663 47.23 13.04 -12.99
N LEU A 664 46.57 11.88 -12.91
CA LEU A 664 46.77 10.69 -12.08
C LEU A 664 48.06 10.53 -11.21
N VAL A 665 47.82 9.92 -10.03
CA VAL A 665 48.65 9.15 -9.06
C VAL A 665 49.52 9.91 -8.01
N PRO A 666 49.94 9.27 -6.87
CA PRO A 666 49.57 9.72 -5.52
C PRO A 666 50.78 10.15 -4.66
N SER A 667 50.55 10.95 -3.61
CA SER A 667 51.61 11.30 -2.65
C SER A 667 51.67 10.32 -1.49
N ALA A 668 52.83 9.68 -1.33
CA ALA A 668 53.28 9.08 -0.07
C ALA A 668 54.75 9.45 0.19
N VAL A 669 55.04 10.02 1.36
CA VAL A 669 56.32 10.02 2.12
C VAL A 669 55.96 10.52 3.53
N ASN A 670 56.24 9.86 4.66
CA ASN A 670 57.43 9.21 5.21
C ASN A 670 56.97 8.10 6.21
N ALA A 671 57.72 7.10 6.69
CA ALA A 671 59.01 6.46 6.41
C ALA A 671 59.09 5.26 7.39
N GLY A 672 59.62 4.08 7.01
CA GLY A 672 59.88 3.03 8.01
C GLY A 672 60.16 1.59 7.54
N ARG A 673 61.38 1.35 7.05
CA ARG A 673 62.21 0.12 7.12
C ARG A 673 61.76 -1.23 6.49
N ARG A 674 62.73 -1.78 5.74
CA ARG A 674 62.93 -3.15 5.20
C ARG A 674 62.69 -4.24 6.28
N SER A 675 62.19 -5.44 5.97
CA SER A 675 62.93 -6.56 5.34
C SER A 675 62.07 -7.75 4.87
N ARG A 676 62.59 -8.48 3.86
CA ARG A 676 62.08 -9.68 3.17
C ARG A 676 62.03 -10.97 4.01
N ALA A 677 61.05 -11.83 3.73
CA ALA A 677 61.10 -13.30 3.45
C ALA A 677 59.64 -13.79 3.45
N GLY A 678 59.06 -14.41 2.40
CA GLY A 678 59.37 -15.71 1.83
C GLY A 678 58.09 -16.58 1.96
N SER A 679 57.44 -16.92 0.83
CA SER A 679 56.26 -17.81 0.79
C SER A 679 56.58 -19.22 1.29
N PRO A 680 55.55 -19.97 1.72
CA PRO A 680 55.46 -21.35 1.24
C PRO A 680 54.06 -21.82 0.84
N THR A 681 54.13 -22.88 0.05
CA THR A 681 53.16 -23.61 -0.76
C THR A 681 52.17 -24.52 -0.02
N ARG A 682 51.01 -24.67 -0.67
CA ARG A 682 50.02 -25.77 -0.74
C ARG A 682 50.48 -27.19 -0.31
N LEU A 683 49.72 -27.85 0.58
CA LEU A 683 49.54 -29.31 0.77
C LEU A 683 48.15 -29.54 1.41
N LYS A 684 47.13 -30.06 0.70
CA LYS A 684 46.64 -31.45 0.60
C LYS A 684 46.43 -32.21 1.92
N SER A 685 45.18 -32.70 2.08
CA SER A 685 44.57 -33.49 3.16
C SER A 685 45.27 -34.82 3.49
N PRO A 686 44.87 -35.45 4.61
CA PRO A 686 44.83 -36.91 4.67
C PRO A 686 43.48 -37.49 5.12
N LEU A 687 43.25 -38.69 4.60
CA LEU A 687 42.19 -39.67 4.85
C LEU A 687 42.35 -40.40 6.19
N MET A 688 41.23 -41.00 6.60
CA MET A 688 40.97 -41.94 7.71
C MET A 688 41.98 -43.10 7.91
N LYS A 689 42.09 -43.56 9.17
CA LYS A 689 42.04 -44.97 9.67
C LYS A 689 42.46 -45.03 11.18
N PRO A 690 42.22 -46.13 11.93
CA PRO A 690 40.96 -46.76 12.34
C PRO A 690 40.87 -46.92 13.90
N LEU A 691 39.82 -47.62 14.36
CA LEU A 691 39.43 -48.03 15.73
C LEU A 691 40.56 -48.50 16.67
N ASP A 692 40.38 -48.28 17.98
CA ASP A 692 40.51 -49.31 19.04
C ASP A 692 39.81 -48.86 20.35
N GLU A 693 39.48 -49.88 21.14
CA GLU A 693 38.55 -49.99 22.28
C GLU A 693 38.97 -49.26 23.58
N ASP A 694 37.99 -48.69 24.29
CA ASP A 694 37.62 -48.99 25.71
C ASP A 694 36.46 -48.09 26.20
#